data_AF-A0AAN6UXL3-F1
#
_entry.id   AF-A0AAN6UXL3-F1
#
_cell.length_a   1.000
_cell.length_b   1.000
_cell.length_c   1.000
_cell.angle_alpha   90.00
_cell.angle_beta   90.00
_cell.angle_gamma   90.00
#
_symmetry.space_group_name_H-M   'P 1'
#
loop_
_entity.id
_entity.type
_entity.pdbx_description
1 polymer ?
#
loop_
_entity_poly.entity_id
_entity_poly.type
_entity_poly.pdbx_seq_one_letter_code
_entity_poly.pdbx_strand_id
1 'polypeptide(L)'
;MNFPPSRSTSLSVDPQPTSRPSVGSRLSSAVSIAERGETQDGGGIAAQHQIDEEIAKIQRYEDFTTIDWVQDAAREQLRRKARRKRQAGLYGGGHSGWRLKIREAYDAAQGWIVVTIIGATIGLNAAFLNIITEWLADIKLGYCSSKFYLNEDFCCWGEEDGCSDWHQWTIFEPFNYIVYIIFATLFALTAASLVKSYAPYAAGSGISEIKCIIAGFVMKGFLGFWTLVIKSLALPLAIGSGLSVGKEGPSVHYAVCTGNVISRLFNKYRRNASKTREVLSACAAAGVAVAFGSPIGGVLFSLEEMSSYFPLKTLWRSYFCALVATAVLAAMNPFRTGQLVMFQVKYDRSWHFFEVVFYIIIGVFGGLYGAFVMKWNLKVQAFRKKYLAGYAVLEATMLALATAIVCYPNAFLRMEMTESMKVLFRECEGAEDYHGLCDTQHRFWNVVSLILATVIRIFFVIISYGCKVPAGIFVPSMAVGASFGRTVGIIVQAIHEANPKSVFFSSCAPDVPCITPGTGIMHLTVSVVVIMFELTGALTYILPTMIVVGVTKAVSDLFGKGGIADRMIWFSGMPFLDHKEEHNFGVSVSQAMISDVISIPATGMTLKTVERLLLKDNYQGFPIVEDDTSRILIGYIGRTELRYAVDRAKRERTLSPLSKCTFSVPSASASTTAAGFGGTMHPLTPSSAFPPSPSSPFPPISTPAATSPLDYATSTSTTIDFAPYIDTTPVTVHPRLPLETVMELFRKIGPRVILIEHRGRLAGLVTVKDCLKYQFKAEASAEAEAAEAAADHHQTGSGHHLRRRRQEEEEEGQERVWGMIKAAAGWVSDTVGRVSGGRVRLSDSWEGEREREREREREGVVGGVGRPRGLGGHGILDGTEDVGDEDGGLDPVSTSSGPTAAASSSCRMNPSANRFDELVLALKDALGPSSGLTSDDVDVEHLTQLMRDYASDPREWARFAMGDESRGYTRNLVDEGNGKSNLLVLVWSPGKGSPIHDHGNAHCLMKILHGDLTETRYDFPESGQEEKPMRVISEKVHQENAVAYMADELGVHRVSNRGSTFAVSLHLYTPPNVAKGGCHIFNPETGKKSHIKNCGNYSAYGKKL
;
A
#
# COMPACT_ATOMS: atom_id res chain seq x y z
N MET A 1 23.24 65.15 -46.90
CA MET A 1 23.08 66.62 -46.95
C MET A 1 22.87 67.13 -45.53
N ASN A 2 23.56 68.22 -45.18
CA ASN A 2 23.40 69.14 -44.03
C ASN A 2 23.49 68.59 -42.58
N PHE A 3 24.37 69.26 -41.82
CA PHE A 3 24.77 69.13 -40.40
C PHE A 3 24.26 70.37 -39.60
N PRO A 4 24.71 70.66 -38.34
CA PRO A 4 24.70 69.94 -37.05
C PRO A 4 23.77 70.74 -36.08
N PRO A 5 24.04 71.10 -34.78
CA PRO A 5 24.87 70.59 -33.66
C PRO A 5 23.97 70.00 -32.51
N SER A 6 24.33 69.82 -31.23
CA SER A 6 25.50 70.19 -30.39
C SER A 6 25.80 69.12 -29.28
N ARG A 7 26.28 69.55 -28.09
CA ARG A 7 26.63 68.76 -26.88
C ARG A 7 26.57 69.66 -25.62
N SER A 8 26.29 69.10 -24.42
CA SER A 8 27.27 68.91 -23.30
C SER A 8 26.71 68.93 -21.84
N THR A 9 26.79 67.78 -21.15
CA THR A 9 27.26 67.53 -19.74
C THR A 9 26.89 68.42 -18.52
N SER A 10 26.27 67.84 -17.46
CA SER A 10 26.92 67.44 -16.16
C SER A 10 26.09 67.54 -14.84
N LEU A 11 26.44 66.66 -13.86
CA LEU A 11 26.35 66.75 -12.37
C LEU A 11 25.03 66.54 -11.54
N SER A 12 24.92 65.31 -10.98
CA SER A 12 24.62 64.89 -9.57
C SER A 12 23.54 65.52 -8.67
N VAL A 13 22.70 64.66 -8.04
CA VAL A 13 22.48 64.45 -6.56
C VAL A 13 21.60 63.18 -6.36
N ASP A 14 21.72 62.50 -5.20
CA ASP A 14 21.10 61.19 -4.84
C ASP A 14 19.55 61.12 -4.72
N PRO A 15 18.99 59.90 -4.76
CA PRO A 15 17.82 59.55 -3.94
C PRO A 15 18.03 58.29 -3.05
N GLN A 16 17.70 58.43 -1.76
CA GLN A 16 17.59 57.32 -0.79
C GLN A 16 16.13 56.81 -0.63
N PRO A 17 15.85 55.70 0.08
CA PRO A 17 14.83 54.74 -0.35
C PRO A 17 13.44 54.90 0.31
N THR A 18 12.40 54.49 -0.42
CA THR A 18 11.08 54.20 0.14
C THR A 18 10.88 52.70 0.37
N SER A 19 10.55 52.34 1.62
CA SER A 19 10.32 50.96 2.04
C SER A 19 9.00 50.40 1.49
N ARG A 20 8.99 49.11 1.14
CA ARG A 20 7.75 48.37 0.80
C ARG A 20 7.10 47.83 2.09
N PRO A 21 5.76 47.88 2.22
CA PRO A 21 5.07 47.43 3.43
C PRO A 21 5.11 45.91 3.58
N SER A 22 5.00 45.45 4.83
CA SER A 22 5.11 44.04 5.22
C SER A 22 3.78 43.27 5.12
N VAL A 23 3.89 41.94 5.18
CA VAL A 23 2.82 40.95 4.97
C VAL A 23 1.60 41.13 5.87
N GLY A 24 1.75 41.76 7.05
CA GLY A 24 0.62 42.03 7.96
C GLY A 24 -0.48 42.90 7.35
N SER A 25 -0.14 43.77 6.39
CA SER A 25 -1.10 44.67 5.72
C SER A 25 -2.09 43.97 4.78
N ARG A 26 -1.90 42.68 4.46
CA ARG A 26 -2.84 41.88 3.65
C ARG A 26 -3.82 41.05 4.47
N LEU A 27 -3.61 40.92 5.78
CA LEU A 27 -4.56 40.25 6.68
C LEU A 27 -5.61 41.22 7.26
N SER A 28 -5.29 42.50 7.43
CA SER A 28 -6.24 43.48 7.99
C SER A 28 -7.48 43.70 7.11
N SER A 29 -7.36 43.58 5.78
CA SER A 29 -8.50 43.68 4.86
C SER A 29 -9.44 42.46 4.90
N ALA A 30 -8.97 41.31 5.38
CA ALA A 30 -9.84 40.15 5.62
C ALA A 30 -10.55 40.25 6.99
N VAL A 31 -9.86 40.81 8.00
CA VAL A 31 -10.43 41.02 9.35
C VAL A 31 -11.48 42.14 9.37
N SER A 32 -11.36 43.16 8.50
CA SER A 32 -12.32 44.27 8.43
C SER A 32 -13.76 43.88 7.98
N ILE A 33 -13.98 42.65 7.52
CA ILE A 33 -15.33 42.13 7.19
C ILE A 33 -15.91 41.36 8.39
N ALA A 34 -15.08 40.95 9.37
CA ALA A 34 -15.51 40.24 10.58
C ALA A 34 -15.97 41.15 11.73
N GLU A 35 -15.78 42.48 11.64
CA GLU A 35 -16.25 43.47 12.63
C GLU A 35 -17.59 44.13 12.26
N ARG A 36 -18.51 43.36 11.65
CA ARG A 36 -19.95 43.64 11.66
C ARG A 36 -20.72 42.39 12.05
N GLY A 37 -20.83 42.18 13.37
CA GLY A 37 -21.59 41.07 13.92
C GLY A 37 -23.09 41.35 13.87
N GLU A 38 -23.82 40.56 13.10
CA GLU A 38 -25.17 40.11 13.46
C GLU A 38 -25.12 38.61 13.77
N THR A 39 -25.98 38.18 14.68
CA THR A 39 -25.81 36.94 15.45
C THR A 39 -26.15 35.68 14.66
N GLN A 40 -25.20 34.74 14.58
CA GLN A 40 -25.49 33.34 14.28
C GLN A 40 -24.62 32.40 15.12
N ASP A 41 -25.03 32.23 16.38
CA ASP A 41 -24.32 31.37 17.35
C ASP A 41 -24.57 29.89 17.00
N GLY A 42 -23.57 29.27 16.38
CA GLY A 42 -23.64 27.87 15.92
C GLY A 42 -22.58 27.47 14.88
N GLY A 43 -22.12 28.40 14.04
CA GLY A 43 -21.13 28.12 12.98
C GLY A 43 -19.68 28.00 13.47
N GLY A 44 -19.28 28.82 14.46
CA GLY A 44 -17.88 28.94 14.88
C GLY A 44 -17.29 27.68 15.52
N ILE A 45 -18.11 26.91 16.26
CA ILE A 45 -17.66 25.67 16.92
C ILE A 45 -17.38 24.57 15.88
N ALA A 46 -18.19 24.48 14.82
CA ALA A 46 -18.00 23.51 13.75
C ALA A 46 -16.73 23.79 12.93
N ALA A 47 -16.48 25.06 12.58
CA ALA A 47 -15.27 25.48 11.88
C ALA A 47 -14.00 25.24 12.72
N GLN A 48 -14.02 25.60 14.01
CA GLN A 48 -12.88 25.36 14.90
C GLN A 48 -12.63 23.85 15.09
N HIS A 49 -13.68 23.04 15.27
CA HIS A 49 -13.55 21.58 15.37
C HIS A 49 -13.02 20.95 14.08
N GLN A 50 -13.43 21.44 12.89
CA GLN A 50 -12.83 21.02 11.62
C GLN A 50 -11.34 21.33 11.56
N ILE A 51 -10.94 22.55 11.93
CA ILE A 51 -9.53 22.99 11.95
C ILE A 51 -8.72 22.15 12.94
N ASP A 52 -9.23 21.88 14.14
CA ASP A 52 -8.57 21.05 15.14
C ASP A 52 -8.47 19.58 14.69
N GLU A 53 -9.48 19.05 13.98
CA GLU A 53 -9.43 17.70 13.40
C GLU A 53 -8.44 17.62 12.23
N GLU A 54 -8.37 18.65 11.38
CA GLU A 54 -7.35 18.77 10.32
C GLU A 54 -5.93 18.86 10.90
N ILE A 55 -5.72 19.68 11.93
CA ILE A 55 -4.43 19.79 12.64
C ILE A 55 -4.06 18.45 13.27
N ALA A 56 -5.01 17.74 13.91
CA ALA A 56 -4.77 16.42 14.48
C ALA A 56 -4.49 15.33 13.42
N LYS A 57 -5.08 15.44 12.22
CA LYS A 57 -4.71 14.62 11.05
C LYS A 57 -3.28 14.93 10.60
N ILE A 58 -2.95 16.22 10.42
CA ILE A 58 -1.63 16.69 9.98
C ILE A 58 -0.52 16.25 10.95
N GLN A 59 -0.70 16.45 12.26
CA GLN A 59 0.28 16.02 13.28
C GLN A 59 0.52 14.52 13.26
N ARG A 60 -0.54 13.70 13.12
CA ARG A 60 -0.40 12.23 13.03
C ARG A 60 0.47 11.80 11.85
N TYR A 61 0.46 12.53 10.74
CA TYR A 61 1.33 12.24 9.61
C TYR A 61 2.82 12.49 9.91
N GLU A 62 3.19 13.35 10.86
CA GLU A 62 4.60 13.67 11.15
C GLU A 62 5.37 12.50 11.79
N ASP A 63 4.72 11.68 12.61
CA ASP A 63 5.32 10.54 13.32
C ASP A 63 5.87 9.43 12.39
N PHE A 64 5.36 9.34 11.16
CA PHE A 64 5.75 8.31 10.20
C PHE A 64 7.04 8.66 9.45
N THR A 65 8.03 7.78 9.54
CA THR A 65 9.26 7.85 8.72
C THR A 65 9.15 6.98 7.47
N THR A 66 9.29 7.60 6.30
CA THR A 66 9.25 6.96 4.98
C THR A 66 10.60 6.38 4.56
N ILE A 67 10.61 5.16 4.01
CA ILE A 67 11.80 4.55 3.39
C ILE A 67 12.01 5.12 1.98
N ASP A 68 13.26 5.43 1.62
CA ASP A 68 13.65 5.68 0.23
C ASP A 68 14.11 4.38 -0.43
N TRP A 69 13.27 3.83 -1.31
CA TRP A 69 13.54 2.56 -1.97
C TRP A 69 14.59 2.71 -3.10
N VAL A 70 14.69 3.89 -3.73
CA VAL A 70 15.67 4.20 -4.78
C VAL A 70 17.08 4.21 -4.21
N GLN A 71 17.27 4.95 -3.12
CA GLN A 71 18.57 5.06 -2.46
C GLN A 71 19.03 3.73 -1.85
N ASP A 72 18.14 2.92 -1.26
CA ASP A 72 18.52 1.59 -0.75
C ASP A 72 18.87 0.62 -1.91
N ALA A 73 18.17 0.70 -3.05
CA ALA A 73 18.51 -0.05 -4.25
C ALA A 73 19.87 0.36 -4.85
N ALA A 74 20.14 1.67 -4.98
CA ALA A 74 21.42 2.20 -5.46
C ALA A 74 22.57 1.78 -4.53
N ARG A 75 22.39 1.90 -3.20
CA ARG A 75 23.35 1.45 -2.18
C ARG A 75 23.62 -0.06 -2.28
N GLU A 76 22.60 -0.88 -2.53
CA GLU A 76 22.74 -2.32 -2.75
C GLU A 76 23.50 -2.64 -4.06
N GLN A 77 23.24 -1.92 -5.16
CA GLN A 77 24.00 -2.07 -6.41
C GLN A 77 25.48 -1.72 -6.22
N LEU A 78 25.79 -0.60 -5.54
CA LEU A 78 27.16 -0.21 -5.20
C LEU A 78 27.86 -1.26 -4.32
N ARG A 79 27.17 -1.79 -3.29
CA ARG A 79 27.67 -2.91 -2.46
C ARG A 79 27.97 -4.15 -3.31
N ARG A 80 27.13 -4.50 -4.29
CA ARG A 80 27.37 -5.62 -5.23
C ARG A 80 28.55 -5.36 -6.15
N LYS A 81 28.69 -4.15 -6.72
CA LYS A 81 29.83 -3.75 -7.57
C LYS A 81 31.16 -3.81 -6.81
N ALA A 82 31.19 -3.31 -5.57
CA ALA A 82 32.36 -3.38 -4.69
C ALA A 82 32.74 -4.83 -4.33
N ARG A 83 31.75 -5.71 -4.09
CA ARG A 83 31.98 -7.15 -3.86
C ARG A 83 32.55 -7.85 -5.09
N ARG A 84 31.98 -7.62 -6.27
CA ARG A 84 32.51 -8.15 -7.55
C ARG A 84 33.95 -7.68 -7.80
N LYS A 85 34.27 -6.41 -7.51
CA LYS A 85 35.65 -5.88 -7.63
C LYS A 85 36.62 -6.57 -6.65
N ARG A 86 36.20 -6.84 -5.41
CA ARG A 86 37.01 -7.63 -4.46
C ARG A 86 37.19 -9.09 -4.90
N GLN A 87 36.17 -9.73 -5.46
CA GLN A 87 36.28 -11.10 -6.00
C GLN A 87 37.23 -11.14 -7.20
N ALA A 88 37.09 -10.22 -8.17
CA ALA A 88 37.99 -10.13 -9.32
C ALA A 88 39.47 -9.94 -8.90
N GLY A 89 39.73 -9.14 -7.86
CA GLY A 89 41.07 -8.98 -7.28
C GLY A 89 41.62 -10.23 -6.59
N LEU A 90 40.77 -11.13 -6.08
CA LEU A 90 41.21 -12.39 -5.46
C LEU A 90 41.51 -13.49 -6.49
N TYR A 91 40.84 -13.51 -7.64
CA TYR A 91 41.13 -14.51 -8.69
C TYR A 91 42.50 -14.32 -9.36
N GLY A 92 43.12 -13.14 -9.22
CA GLY A 92 44.51 -12.90 -9.65
C GLY A 92 45.59 -13.41 -8.68
N GLY A 93 45.22 -13.73 -7.43
CA GLY A 93 46.12 -14.28 -6.41
C GLY A 93 45.85 -15.76 -6.20
N GLY A 94 46.59 -16.62 -6.89
CA GLY A 94 46.38 -18.06 -6.83
C GLY A 94 46.61 -18.64 -5.43
N HIS A 95 45.52 -18.83 -4.66
CA HIS A 95 45.27 -19.88 -3.65
C HIS A 95 43.82 -19.71 -3.15
N SER A 96 42.86 -20.33 -3.85
CA SER A 96 41.43 -20.32 -3.48
C SER A 96 41.18 -21.14 -2.21
N GLY A 97 41.41 -20.54 -1.03
CA GLY A 97 41.17 -21.18 0.25
C GLY A 97 39.71 -21.61 0.42
N TRP A 98 39.47 -22.87 0.77
CA TRP A 98 38.14 -23.45 1.02
C TRP A 98 37.24 -22.61 1.95
N ARG A 99 37.84 -21.92 2.93
CA ARG A 99 37.16 -20.97 3.83
C ARG A 99 36.47 -19.82 3.09
N LEU A 100 37.00 -19.37 1.95
CA LEU A 100 36.36 -18.35 1.11
C LEU A 100 35.12 -18.92 0.42
N LYS A 101 35.21 -20.10 -0.19
CA LYS A 101 34.07 -20.78 -0.82
C LYS A 101 32.95 -21.06 0.20
N ILE A 102 33.29 -21.48 1.42
CA ILE A 102 32.30 -21.63 2.51
C ILE A 102 31.67 -20.29 2.87
N ARG A 103 32.44 -19.19 2.94
CA ARG A 103 31.91 -17.86 3.24
C ARG A 103 31.01 -17.31 2.14
N GLU A 104 31.28 -17.64 0.88
CA GLU A 104 30.43 -17.30 -0.27
C GLU A 104 29.15 -18.14 -0.29
N ALA A 105 29.25 -19.46 -0.08
CA ALA A 105 28.11 -20.35 0.09
C ALA A 105 27.22 -19.93 1.26
N TYR A 106 27.81 -19.54 2.39
CA TYR A 106 27.10 -19.00 3.54
C TYR A 106 26.37 -17.69 3.21
N ASP A 107 27.00 -16.72 2.53
CA ASP A 107 26.33 -15.46 2.16
C ASP A 107 25.21 -15.68 1.14
N ALA A 108 25.30 -16.71 0.28
CA ALA A 108 24.18 -17.14 -0.58
C ALA A 108 23.06 -17.81 0.23
N ALA A 109 23.40 -18.78 1.09
CA ALA A 109 22.46 -19.56 1.90
C ALA A 109 21.81 -18.76 3.03
N GLN A 110 22.43 -17.66 3.51
CA GLN A 110 21.96 -16.85 4.63
C GLN A 110 20.50 -16.40 4.47
N GLY A 111 20.02 -16.17 3.24
CA GLY A 111 18.61 -15.84 3.01
C GLY A 111 17.66 -16.97 3.38
N TRP A 112 17.98 -18.19 2.96
CA TRP A 112 17.20 -19.38 3.28
C TRP A 112 17.30 -19.72 4.77
N ILE A 113 18.50 -19.68 5.36
CA ILE A 113 18.71 -19.94 6.80
C ILE A 113 17.87 -18.99 7.67
N VAL A 114 17.88 -17.68 7.36
CA VAL A 114 17.09 -16.69 8.12
C VAL A 114 15.59 -16.97 7.98
N VAL A 115 15.12 -17.31 6.78
CA VAL A 115 13.71 -17.66 6.54
C VAL A 115 13.30 -18.95 7.26
N THR A 116 14.15 -19.99 7.30
CA THR A 116 13.89 -21.23 8.06
C THR A 116 13.77 -20.96 9.56
N ILE A 117 14.71 -20.20 10.15
CA ILE A 117 14.68 -19.87 11.59
C ILE A 117 13.43 -19.07 11.93
N ILE A 118 13.05 -18.11 11.08
CA ILE A 118 11.82 -17.33 11.23
C ILE A 118 10.59 -18.24 11.15
N GLY A 119 10.45 -19.07 10.12
CA GLY A 119 9.32 -19.97 9.94
C GLY A 119 9.16 -20.93 11.14
N ALA A 120 10.25 -21.55 11.59
CA ALA A 120 10.22 -22.45 12.74
C ALA A 120 9.81 -21.72 14.04
N THR A 121 10.26 -20.48 14.24
CA THR A 121 9.86 -19.69 15.41
C THR A 121 8.38 -19.28 15.35
N ILE A 122 7.87 -18.97 14.15
CA ILE A 122 6.44 -18.67 13.93
C ILE A 122 5.57 -19.90 14.22
N GLY A 123 5.94 -21.07 13.69
CA GLY A 123 5.23 -22.33 13.95
C GLY A 123 5.20 -22.74 15.42
N LEU A 124 6.31 -22.55 16.15
CA LEU A 124 6.38 -22.81 17.58
C LEU A 124 5.51 -21.83 18.40
N ASN A 125 5.50 -20.54 18.04
CA ASN A 125 4.63 -19.55 18.70
C ASN A 125 3.15 -19.86 18.43
N ALA A 126 2.79 -20.25 17.19
CA ALA A 126 1.44 -20.68 16.83
C ALA A 126 0.99 -21.92 17.63
N ALA A 127 1.85 -22.93 17.79
CA ALA A 127 1.55 -24.11 18.58
C ALA A 127 1.30 -23.76 20.07
N PHE A 128 2.15 -22.92 20.65
CA PHE A 128 2.00 -22.41 22.02
C PHE A 128 0.69 -21.62 22.21
N LEU A 129 0.34 -20.77 21.25
CA LEU A 129 -0.91 -20.01 21.26
C LEU A 129 -2.14 -20.92 21.21
N ASN A 130 -2.14 -21.92 20.32
CA ASN A 130 -3.26 -22.87 20.21
C ASN A 130 -3.45 -23.62 21.53
N ILE A 131 -2.40 -24.26 22.06
CA ILE A 131 -2.46 -25.05 23.31
C ILE A 131 -3.01 -24.22 24.49
N ILE A 132 -2.58 -22.96 24.63
CA ILE A 132 -3.07 -22.09 25.71
C ILE A 132 -4.50 -21.58 25.44
N THR A 133 -4.89 -21.36 24.17
CA THR A 133 -6.24 -20.88 23.85
C THR A 133 -7.28 -21.94 24.21
N GLU A 134 -7.10 -23.19 23.77
CA GLU A 134 -8.05 -24.28 24.10
C GLU A 134 -8.14 -24.50 25.62
N TRP A 135 -7.00 -24.52 26.34
CA TRP A 135 -7.01 -24.65 27.81
C TRP A 135 -7.72 -23.48 28.52
N LEU A 136 -7.60 -22.24 28.02
CA LEU A 136 -8.32 -21.08 28.53
C LEU A 136 -9.81 -21.05 28.13
N ALA A 137 -10.20 -21.78 27.09
CA ALA A 137 -11.60 -21.97 26.73
C ALA A 137 -12.26 -22.95 27.72
N ASP A 138 -11.65 -24.12 27.91
CA ASP A 138 -12.21 -25.25 28.66
C ASP A 138 -12.24 -25.00 30.18
N ILE A 139 -11.24 -24.29 30.73
CA ILE A 139 -11.18 -23.95 32.17
C ILE A 139 -12.39 -23.16 32.67
N LYS A 140 -13.14 -22.49 31.78
CA LYS A 140 -14.39 -21.80 32.15
C LYS A 140 -15.56 -22.75 32.41
N LEU A 141 -15.49 -23.97 31.85
CA LEU A 141 -16.55 -24.98 31.91
C LEU A 141 -16.24 -26.03 33.00
N GLY A 142 -14.98 -26.47 33.10
CA GLY A 142 -14.56 -27.48 34.05
C GLY A 142 -13.05 -27.58 34.24
N TYR A 143 -12.60 -28.68 34.84
CA TYR A 143 -11.19 -29.02 35.01
C TYR A 143 -10.98 -30.53 34.98
N CYS A 144 -9.77 -30.95 34.59
CA CYS A 144 -9.35 -32.35 34.60
C CYS A 144 -8.83 -32.77 35.98
N SER A 145 -9.38 -33.84 36.56
CA SER A 145 -9.01 -34.39 37.87
C SER A 145 -7.57 -34.92 37.88
N SER A 146 -7.16 -35.57 36.79
CA SER A 146 -5.84 -36.17 36.62
C SER A 146 -4.73 -35.12 36.61
N LYS A 147 -4.87 -34.07 35.77
CA LYS A 147 -3.91 -32.95 35.70
C LYS A 147 -4.57 -31.65 35.23
N PHE A 148 -4.54 -30.62 36.08
CA PHE A 148 -5.16 -29.31 35.85
C PHE A 148 -4.75 -28.55 34.57
N TYR A 149 -3.60 -28.86 33.96
CA TYR A 149 -3.13 -28.23 32.72
C TYR A 149 -3.64 -28.90 31.44
N LEU A 150 -4.40 -29.99 31.55
CA LEU A 150 -5.05 -30.63 30.41
C LEU A 150 -6.39 -29.95 30.13
N ASN A 151 -6.69 -29.74 28.86
CA ASN A 151 -8.00 -29.31 28.36
C ASN A 151 -8.94 -30.54 28.27
N GLU A 152 -10.20 -30.37 27.86
CA GLU A 152 -11.20 -31.45 27.87
C GLU A 152 -10.77 -32.61 26.94
N ASP A 153 -10.44 -32.32 25.68
CA ASP A 153 -9.94 -33.29 24.68
C ASP A 153 -8.70 -34.07 25.15
N PHE A 154 -7.77 -33.45 25.89
CA PHE A 154 -6.59 -34.14 26.43
C PHE A 154 -6.83 -34.87 27.75
N CYS A 155 -7.87 -34.50 28.49
CA CYS A 155 -8.30 -35.23 29.68
C CYS A 155 -9.00 -36.54 29.25
N CYS A 156 -9.93 -36.44 28.31
CA CYS A 156 -10.80 -37.52 27.84
C CYS A 156 -10.24 -38.27 26.62
N TRP A 157 -8.92 -38.38 26.50
CA TRP A 157 -8.29 -39.00 25.33
C TRP A 157 -8.74 -40.46 25.17
N GLY A 158 -9.44 -40.74 24.08
CA GLY A 158 -9.83 -42.11 23.69
C GLY A 158 -11.18 -42.55 24.24
N GLU A 159 -11.93 -41.65 24.88
CA GLU A 159 -13.36 -41.82 25.20
C GLU A 159 -14.15 -40.79 24.38
N GLU A 160 -15.22 -41.22 23.70
CA GLU A 160 -15.90 -40.42 22.68
C GLU A 160 -17.01 -39.49 23.24
N ASP A 161 -17.55 -39.79 24.44
CA ASP A 161 -18.68 -39.08 25.07
C ASP A 161 -18.32 -38.44 26.43
N GLY A 162 -17.12 -37.85 26.51
CA GLY A 162 -16.58 -37.29 27.76
C GLY A 162 -16.15 -38.37 28.76
N CYS A 163 -15.32 -37.98 29.72
CA CYS A 163 -14.65 -38.91 30.62
C CYS A 163 -14.98 -38.64 32.10
N SER A 164 -14.86 -39.68 32.93
CA SER A 164 -15.03 -39.55 34.38
C SER A 164 -14.01 -38.61 35.03
N ASP A 165 -12.89 -38.35 34.36
CA ASP A 165 -11.81 -37.49 34.83
C ASP A 165 -12.09 -35.99 34.58
N TRP A 166 -13.06 -35.65 33.72
CA TRP A 166 -13.48 -34.26 33.51
C TRP A 166 -14.61 -33.88 34.45
N HIS A 167 -14.42 -32.81 35.23
CA HIS A 167 -15.42 -32.32 36.17
C HIS A 167 -15.77 -30.87 35.88
N GLN A 168 -17.06 -30.60 35.72
CA GLN A 168 -17.58 -29.24 35.83
C GLN A 168 -17.32 -28.69 37.24
N TRP A 169 -17.20 -27.37 37.36
CA TRP A 169 -16.87 -26.70 38.63
C TRP A 169 -17.80 -27.06 39.79
N THR A 170 -19.09 -27.26 39.51
CA THR A 170 -20.08 -27.79 40.46
C THR A 170 -21.19 -28.56 39.74
N ILE A 171 -21.98 -29.33 40.51
CA ILE A 171 -23.21 -29.99 40.04
C ILE A 171 -24.38 -28.98 39.93
N PHE A 172 -24.23 -27.76 40.45
CA PHE A 172 -25.29 -26.75 40.50
C PHE A 172 -25.15 -25.72 39.38
N GLU A 173 -25.92 -25.90 38.30
CA GLU A 173 -25.86 -25.09 37.07
C GLU A 173 -25.79 -23.56 37.27
N PRO A 174 -26.57 -22.92 38.17
CA PRO A 174 -26.44 -21.48 38.40
C PRO A 174 -25.08 -21.03 38.95
N PHE A 175 -24.34 -21.91 39.64
CA PHE A 175 -23.00 -21.61 40.12
C PHE A 175 -21.97 -21.77 38.99
N ASN A 176 -22.11 -22.78 38.12
CA ASN A 176 -21.28 -22.91 36.91
C ASN A 176 -21.40 -21.66 36.02
N TYR A 177 -22.60 -21.10 35.89
CA TYR A 177 -22.83 -19.83 35.19
C TYR A 177 -22.08 -18.65 35.83
N ILE A 178 -22.10 -18.52 37.16
CA ILE A 178 -21.35 -17.47 37.88
C ILE A 178 -19.83 -17.65 37.69
N VAL A 179 -19.32 -18.89 37.79
CA VAL A 179 -17.90 -19.20 37.58
C VAL A 179 -17.45 -18.86 36.16
N TYR A 180 -18.25 -19.22 35.15
CA TYR A 180 -18.02 -18.87 33.74
C TYR A 180 -17.89 -17.35 33.56
N ILE A 181 -18.82 -16.57 34.13
CA ILE A 181 -18.78 -15.09 34.09
C ILE A 181 -17.51 -14.54 34.76
N ILE A 182 -17.11 -15.08 35.92
CA ILE A 182 -15.93 -14.62 36.66
C ILE A 182 -14.66 -14.85 35.84
N PHE A 183 -14.45 -16.05 35.28
CA PHE A 183 -13.28 -16.34 34.44
C PHE A 183 -13.27 -15.49 33.16
N ALA A 184 -14.40 -15.39 32.45
CA ALA A 184 -14.53 -14.55 31.26
C ALA A 184 -14.12 -13.09 31.54
N THR A 185 -14.65 -12.52 32.62
CA THR A 185 -14.37 -11.13 33.04
C THR A 185 -12.90 -10.95 33.45
N LEU A 186 -12.32 -11.92 34.16
CA LEU A 186 -10.91 -11.89 34.61
C LEU A 186 -9.92 -11.99 33.42
N PHE A 187 -10.20 -12.83 32.44
CA PHE A 187 -9.37 -12.97 31.24
C PHE A 187 -9.40 -11.69 30.38
N ALA A 188 -10.56 -11.05 30.21
CA ALA A 188 -10.66 -9.76 29.52
C ALA A 188 -9.92 -8.63 30.27
N LEU A 189 -10.08 -8.55 31.60
CA LEU A 189 -9.42 -7.57 32.45
C LEU A 189 -7.89 -7.69 32.37
N THR A 190 -7.36 -8.92 32.46
CA THR A 190 -5.92 -9.19 32.38
C THR A 190 -5.37 -8.90 30.98
N ALA A 191 -6.04 -9.33 29.91
CA ALA A 191 -5.64 -9.03 28.53
C ALA A 191 -5.58 -7.52 28.25
N ALA A 192 -6.63 -6.77 28.61
CA ALA A 192 -6.70 -5.33 28.38
C ALA A 192 -5.68 -4.55 29.25
N SER A 193 -5.46 -4.99 30.49
CA SER A 193 -4.45 -4.39 31.38
C SER A 193 -3.02 -4.59 30.85
N LEU A 194 -2.67 -5.78 30.35
CA LEU A 194 -1.37 -6.07 29.73
C LEU A 194 -1.12 -5.19 28.50
N VAL A 195 -2.12 -5.06 27.62
CA VAL A 195 -2.01 -4.22 26.42
C VAL A 195 -1.88 -2.74 26.79
N LYS A 196 -2.74 -2.20 27.68
CA LYS A 196 -2.69 -0.78 28.06
C LYS A 196 -1.39 -0.41 28.79
N SER A 197 -0.85 -1.30 29.61
CA SER A 197 0.29 -1.00 30.49
C SER A 197 1.66 -1.21 29.85
N TYR A 198 1.85 -2.25 29.02
CA TYR A 198 3.16 -2.63 28.49
C TYR A 198 3.35 -2.34 26.99
N ALA A 199 2.32 -2.55 26.17
CA ALA A 199 2.44 -2.44 24.71
C ALA A 199 1.11 -2.06 24.05
N PRO A 200 0.73 -0.75 24.03
CA PRO A 200 -0.54 -0.32 23.44
C PRO A 200 -0.66 -0.63 21.95
N TYR A 201 0.47 -0.74 21.24
CA TYR A 201 0.56 -1.21 19.84
C TYR A 201 0.19 -2.69 19.64
N ALA A 202 -0.02 -3.46 20.70
CA ALA A 202 -0.50 -4.85 20.62
C ALA A 202 -2.03 -4.94 20.42
N ALA A 203 -2.78 -3.85 20.61
CA ALA A 203 -4.24 -3.81 20.41
C ALA A 203 -4.66 -4.10 18.96
N GLY A 204 -5.91 -4.51 18.76
CA GLY A 204 -6.51 -4.75 17.44
C GLY A 204 -5.85 -5.90 16.66
N SER A 205 -6.01 -5.89 15.34
CA SER A 205 -5.43 -6.91 14.47
C SER A 205 -3.95 -6.65 14.20
N GLY A 206 -3.61 -5.42 13.79
CA GLY A 206 -2.27 -5.06 13.30
C GLY A 206 -2.11 -5.13 11.77
N ILE A 207 -3.12 -5.59 11.02
CA ILE A 207 -3.04 -5.77 9.56
C ILE A 207 -2.94 -4.42 8.83
N SER A 208 -3.82 -3.47 9.14
CA SER A 208 -3.82 -2.11 8.57
C SER A 208 -2.46 -1.43 8.76
N GLU A 209 -1.88 -1.57 9.95
CA GLU A 209 -0.60 -1.02 10.32
C GLU A 209 0.58 -1.70 9.58
N ILE A 210 0.53 -3.02 9.41
CA ILE A 210 1.52 -3.78 8.62
C ILE A 210 1.46 -3.38 7.15
N LYS A 211 0.27 -3.19 6.59
CA LYS A 211 0.06 -2.73 5.20
C LYS A 211 0.73 -1.36 4.97
N CYS A 212 0.57 -0.42 5.90
CA CYS A 212 1.30 0.86 5.89
C CYS A 212 2.83 0.68 5.99
N ILE A 213 3.33 -0.22 6.84
CA ILE A 213 4.78 -0.48 6.97
C ILE A 213 5.36 -1.11 5.71
N ILE A 214 4.64 -2.04 5.05
CA ILE A 214 5.05 -2.67 3.79
C ILE A 214 5.03 -1.65 2.65
N ALA A 215 4.05 -0.73 2.61
CA ALA A 215 4.04 0.40 1.67
C ALA A 215 5.23 1.35 1.86
N GLY A 216 5.79 1.43 3.08
CA GLY A 216 7.05 2.14 3.38
C GLY A 216 6.97 3.14 4.53
N PHE A 217 5.84 3.22 5.24
CA PHE A 217 5.62 4.10 6.39
C PHE A 217 5.97 3.38 7.69
N VAL A 218 7.19 3.58 8.18
CA VAL A 218 7.69 2.86 9.36
C VAL A 218 7.19 3.49 10.65
N MET A 219 6.41 2.73 11.42
CA MET A 219 6.06 3.03 12.81
C MET A 219 7.13 2.51 13.78
N LYS A 220 7.60 3.38 14.68
CA LYS A 220 8.55 3.01 15.74
C LYS A 220 7.83 2.25 16.85
N GLY A 221 8.48 1.24 17.43
CA GLY A 221 7.92 0.45 18.53
C GLY A 221 6.90 -0.62 18.12
N PHE A 222 6.10 -0.38 17.08
CA PHE A 222 5.05 -1.30 16.60
C PHE A 222 5.57 -2.74 16.41
N LEU A 223 6.56 -2.96 15.54
CA LEU A 223 7.19 -4.29 15.34
C LEU A 223 8.19 -4.69 16.45
N GLY A 224 8.02 -4.21 17.68
CA GLY A 224 8.94 -4.41 18.79
C GLY A 224 8.88 -5.81 19.41
N PHE A 225 9.95 -6.18 20.14
CA PHE A 225 9.99 -7.42 20.92
C PHE A 225 8.92 -7.43 22.05
N TRP A 226 8.70 -6.30 22.72
CA TRP A 226 7.64 -6.19 23.72
C TRP A 226 6.24 -6.35 23.10
N THR A 227 6.00 -5.82 21.91
CA THR A 227 4.73 -6.04 21.18
C THR A 227 4.53 -7.52 20.86
N LEU A 228 5.57 -8.25 20.44
CA LEU A 228 5.52 -9.69 20.22
C LEU A 228 5.08 -10.44 21.49
N VAL A 229 5.79 -10.23 22.61
CA VAL A 229 5.52 -10.94 23.87
C VAL A 229 4.11 -10.62 24.39
N ILE A 230 3.73 -9.35 24.47
CA ILE A 230 2.42 -8.94 24.99
C ILE A 230 1.29 -9.39 24.07
N LYS A 231 1.46 -9.33 22.74
CA LYS A 231 0.41 -9.79 21.81
C LYS A 231 0.26 -11.32 21.83
N SER A 232 1.35 -12.08 21.99
CA SER A 232 1.26 -13.55 22.18
C SER A 232 0.63 -13.94 23.53
N LEU A 233 0.78 -13.17 24.61
CA LEU A 233 0.17 -13.49 25.91
C LEU A 233 -1.28 -13.01 26.03
N ALA A 234 -1.59 -11.81 25.53
CA ALA A 234 -2.93 -11.22 25.65
C ALA A 234 -3.94 -11.77 24.63
N LEU A 235 -3.49 -12.42 23.54
CA LEU A 235 -4.38 -12.98 22.53
C LEU A 235 -5.16 -14.22 23.02
N PRO A 236 -4.53 -15.27 23.61
CA PRO A 236 -5.28 -16.38 24.18
C PRO A 236 -6.22 -15.95 25.31
N LEU A 237 -5.82 -14.98 26.14
CA LEU A 237 -6.69 -14.40 27.17
C LEU A 237 -7.89 -13.66 26.58
N ALA A 238 -7.71 -12.91 25.48
CA ALA A 238 -8.82 -12.22 24.81
C ALA A 238 -9.82 -13.21 24.19
N ILE A 239 -9.36 -14.31 23.60
CA ILE A 239 -10.23 -15.35 23.02
C ILE A 239 -10.90 -16.17 24.13
N GLY A 240 -10.12 -16.64 25.10
CA GLY A 240 -10.59 -17.34 26.30
C GLY A 240 -11.63 -16.53 27.08
N SER A 241 -11.58 -15.20 27.07
CA SER A 241 -12.63 -14.36 27.69
C SER A 241 -14.03 -14.48 27.07
N GLY A 242 -14.18 -15.12 25.91
CA GLY A 242 -15.46 -15.27 25.21
C GLY A 242 -15.89 -14.03 24.40
N LEU A 243 -15.05 -12.99 24.32
CA LEU A 243 -15.25 -11.88 23.39
C LEU A 243 -15.31 -12.40 21.94
N SER A 244 -16.11 -11.76 21.09
CA SER A 244 -16.26 -12.17 19.68
C SER A 244 -15.07 -11.72 18.83
N VAL A 245 -13.92 -12.37 19.03
CA VAL A 245 -12.61 -12.07 18.43
C VAL A 245 -11.91 -13.36 18.01
N GLY A 246 -11.04 -13.30 17.00
CA GLY A 246 -10.25 -14.44 16.51
C GLY A 246 -8.73 -14.20 16.45
N LYS A 247 -7.96 -15.29 16.34
CA LYS A 247 -6.48 -15.28 16.31
C LYS A 247 -5.86 -14.91 14.95
N GLU A 248 -6.54 -15.17 13.84
CA GLU A 248 -6.03 -14.99 12.46
C GLU A 248 -5.48 -13.60 12.12
N GLY A 249 -6.13 -12.54 12.60
CA GLY A 249 -5.68 -11.17 12.34
C GLY A 249 -4.42 -10.80 13.13
N PRO A 250 -4.45 -11.00 14.46
CA PRO A 250 -3.29 -10.94 15.35
C PRO A 250 -2.11 -11.84 14.96
N SER A 251 -2.34 -12.98 14.28
CA SER A 251 -1.27 -13.93 13.94
C SER A 251 -0.28 -13.36 12.92
N VAL A 252 -0.80 -12.67 11.90
CA VAL A 252 0.00 -11.90 10.94
C VAL A 252 0.93 -10.94 11.67
N HIS A 253 0.44 -10.25 12.71
CA HIS A 253 1.24 -9.28 13.44
C HIS A 253 2.34 -9.91 14.30
N TYR A 254 2.06 -10.95 15.11
CA TYR A 254 3.15 -11.58 15.87
C TYR A 254 4.18 -12.24 14.94
N ALA A 255 3.76 -12.77 13.78
CA ALA A 255 4.67 -13.34 12.79
C ALA A 255 5.60 -12.27 12.18
N VAL A 256 5.06 -11.12 11.77
CA VAL A 256 5.84 -9.99 11.24
C VAL A 256 6.76 -9.38 12.31
N CYS A 257 6.32 -9.31 13.58
CA CYS A 257 7.19 -8.94 14.70
C CYS A 257 8.34 -9.93 14.90
N THR A 258 8.06 -11.24 14.86
CA THR A 258 9.07 -12.32 14.94
C THR A 258 10.11 -12.16 13.83
N GLY A 259 9.66 -11.92 12.59
CA GLY A 259 10.52 -11.60 11.44
C GLY A 259 11.40 -10.36 11.64
N ASN A 260 10.84 -9.27 12.14
CA ASN A 260 11.59 -8.03 12.42
C ASN A 260 12.61 -8.21 13.57
N VAL A 261 12.27 -8.94 14.63
CA VAL A 261 13.20 -9.23 15.75
C VAL A 261 14.36 -10.11 15.27
N ILE A 262 14.07 -11.23 14.59
CA ILE A 262 15.11 -12.17 14.13
C ILE A 262 15.98 -11.53 13.04
N SER A 263 15.39 -10.86 12.05
CA SER A 263 16.17 -10.23 10.96
C SER A 263 17.12 -9.13 11.46
N ARG A 264 16.80 -8.43 12.56
CA ARG A 264 17.69 -7.45 13.20
C ARG A 264 18.95 -8.06 13.81
N LEU A 265 18.94 -9.35 14.18
CA LEU A 265 20.14 -10.06 14.63
C LEU A 265 21.18 -10.19 13.50
N PHE A 266 20.72 -10.17 12.24
CA PHE A 266 21.58 -10.31 11.07
C PHE A 266 21.92 -8.95 10.44
N ASN A 267 23.19 -8.56 10.52
CA ASN A 267 23.72 -7.30 9.97
C ASN A 267 23.38 -7.02 8.49
N LYS A 268 23.12 -8.06 7.69
CA LYS A 268 22.75 -7.99 6.27
C LYS A 268 21.33 -7.44 6.05
N TYR A 269 20.40 -7.75 6.95
CA TYR A 269 19.01 -7.31 6.90
C TYR A 269 18.82 -6.00 7.68
N ARG A 270 19.40 -5.91 8.89
CA ARG A 270 19.42 -4.68 9.71
C ARG A 270 19.87 -3.40 8.98
N ARG A 271 20.65 -3.52 7.89
CA ARG A 271 21.20 -2.40 7.10
C ARG A 271 20.67 -2.33 5.64
N ASN A 272 19.55 -2.96 5.35
CA ASN A 272 18.89 -2.94 4.04
C ASN A 272 17.37 -3.05 4.24
N ALA A 273 16.66 -1.98 3.93
CA ALA A 273 15.22 -1.87 4.15
C ALA A 273 14.45 -2.74 3.15
N SER A 274 14.90 -2.81 1.89
CA SER A 274 14.30 -3.65 0.84
C SER A 274 14.23 -5.13 1.24
N LYS A 275 15.35 -5.69 1.71
CA LYS A 275 15.44 -7.08 2.19
C LYS A 275 14.67 -7.31 3.48
N THR A 276 14.55 -6.27 4.33
CA THR A 276 13.67 -6.35 5.50
C THR A 276 12.22 -6.45 5.04
N ARG A 277 11.74 -5.62 4.10
CA ARG A 277 10.38 -5.72 3.52
C ARG A 277 10.11 -7.07 2.87
N GLU A 278 11.07 -7.63 2.12
CA GLU A 278 10.98 -9.01 1.57
C GLU A 278 10.70 -10.02 2.70
N VAL A 279 11.41 -9.92 3.83
CA VAL A 279 11.22 -10.78 5.00
C VAL A 279 9.87 -10.51 5.68
N LEU A 280 9.47 -9.26 5.91
CA LEU A 280 8.18 -8.94 6.54
C LEU A 280 6.99 -9.48 5.71
N SER A 281 7.06 -9.39 4.39
CA SER A 281 6.01 -9.91 3.48
C SER A 281 5.93 -11.44 3.53
N ALA A 282 7.08 -12.12 3.66
CA ALA A 282 7.16 -13.56 3.89
C ALA A 282 6.65 -13.98 5.28
N CYS A 283 6.87 -13.15 6.30
CA CYS A 283 6.34 -13.39 7.65
C CYS A 283 4.82 -13.19 7.72
N ALA A 284 4.27 -12.21 6.98
CA ALA A 284 2.84 -12.03 6.87
C ALA A 284 2.17 -13.26 6.25
N ALA A 285 2.75 -13.78 5.15
CA ALA A 285 2.30 -15.03 4.53
C ALA A 285 2.38 -16.22 5.50
N ALA A 286 3.50 -16.37 6.22
CA ALA A 286 3.68 -17.45 7.19
C ALA A 286 2.73 -17.34 8.39
N GLY A 287 2.40 -16.12 8.85
CA GLY A 287 1.45 -15.88 9.95
C GLY A 287 0.02 -16.28 9.61
N VAL A 288 -0.41 -16.05 8.37
CA VAL A 288 -1.69 -16.56 7.85
C VAL A 288 -1.62 -18.08 7.67
N ALA A 289 -0.53 -18.59 7.12
CA ALA A 289 -0.35 -20.02 6.89
C ALA A 289 -0.41 -20.88 8.17
N VAL A 290 0.17 -20.43 9.29
CA VAL A 290 0.08 -21.18 10.57
C VAL A 290 -1.27 -21.02 11.26
N ALA A 291 -2.04 -19.98 10.96
CA ALA A 291 -3.30 -19.72 11.62
C ALA A 291 -4.45 -20.48 10.93
N PHE A 292 -4.43 -20.54 9.60
CA PHE A 292 -5.34 -21.36 8.78
C PHE A 292 -4.78 -22.72 8.35
N GLY A 293 -3.59 -23.14 8.80
CA GLY A 293 -2.95 -24.39 8.35
C GLY A 293 -2.62 -24.48 6.85
N SER A 294 -2.70 -23.37 6.11
CA SER A 294 -2.74 -23.31 4.64
C SER A 294 -1.52 -22.54 4.08
N PRO A 295 -0.44 -23.23 3.64
CA PRO A 295 0.77 -22.57 3.16
C PRO A 295 0.61 -21.87 1.80
N ILE A 296 -0.17 -22.40 0.87
CA ILE A 296 -0.41 -21.72 -0.42
C ILE A 296 -1.39 -20.56 -0.22
N GLY A 297 -2.49 -20.80 0.49
CA GLY A 297 -3.49 -19.78 0.79
C GLY A 297 -2.91 -18.57 1.54
N GLY A 298 -2.01 -18.80 2.50
CA GLY A 298 -1.31 -17.71 3.21
C GLY A 298 -0.40 -16.85 2.31
N VAL A 299 0.27 -17.44 1.31
CA VAL A 299 1.07 -16.69 0.34
C VAL A 299 0.18 -15.88 -0.61
N LEU A 300 -0.91 -16.47 -1.08
CA LEU A 300 -1.89 -15.78 -1.95
C LEU A 300 -2.56 -14.61 -1.21
N PHE A 301 -2.91 -14.77 0.07
CA PHE A 301 -3.45 -13.67 0.87
C PHE A 301 -2.44 -12.53 1.08
N SER A 302 -1.14 -12.84 1.28
CA SER A 302 -0.09 -11.82 1.37
C SER A 302 0.13 -11.07 0.03
N LEU A 303 -0.08 -11.78 -1.09
CA LEU A 303 -0.11 -11.21 -2.44
C LEU A 303 -1.32 -10.30 -2.69
N GLU A 304 -2.52 -10.73 -2.26
CA GLU A 304 -3.80 -10.07 -2.55
C GLU A 304 -4.08 -8.85 -1.63
N GLU A 305 -3.72 -8.96 -0.34
CA GLU A 305 -4.11 -7.98 0.68
C GLU A 305 -2.95 -7.22 1.33
N MET A 306 -1.73 -7.79 1.42
CA MET A 306 -0.62 -7.18 2.17
C MET A 306 0.38 -6.39 1.32
N SER A 307 0.59 -6.76 0.05
CA SER A 307 1.67 -6.19 -0.75
C SER A 307 1.33 -5.96 -2.23
N SER A 308 1.35 -4.70 -2.65
CA SER A 308 1.08 -4.28 -4.03
C SER A 308 2.19 -4.64 -5.03
N TYR A 309 3.38 -5.00 -4.55
CA TYR A 309 4.51 -5.43 -5.38
C TYR A 309 5.31 -6.54 -4.70
N PHE A 310 5.25 -7.73 -5.30
CA PHE A 310 5.77 -8.96 -4.74
C PHE A 310 6.64 -9.72 -5.76
N PRO A 311 7.97 -9.53 -5.74
CA PRO A 311 8.87 -10.22 -6.67
C PRO A 311 8.78 -11.74 -6.58
N LEU A 312 8.94 -12.46 -7.69
CA LEU A 312 9.00 -13.93 -7.73
C LEU A 312 10.00 -14.54 -6.73
N LYS A 313 11.10 -13.85 -6.43
CA LYS A 313 12.09 -14.27 -5.42
C LYS A 313 11.57 -14.16 -3.98
N THR A 314 10.68 -13.20 -3.73
CA THR A 314 9.95 -13.05 -2.46
C THR A 314 8.85 -14.10 -2.36
N LEU A 315 8.17 -14.43 -3.46
CA LEU A 315 7.16 -15.50 -3.53
C LEU A 315 7.74 -16.85 -3.08
N TRP A 316 8.82 -17.31 -3.71
CA TRP A 316 9.46 -18.58 -3.34
C TRP A 316 9.95 -18.61 -1.88
N ARG A 317 10.44 -17.49 -1.35
CA ARG A 317 10.83 -17.39 0.06
C ARG A 317 9.64 -17.37 1.01
N SER A 318 8.54 -16.74 0.61
CA SER A 318 7.31 -16.66 1.42
C SER A 318 6.65 -18.03 1.52
N TYR A 319 6.56 -18.74 0.39
CA TYR A 319 6.11 -20.13 0.34
C TYR A 319 6.97 -21.05 1.20
N PHE A 320 8.29 -20.97 1.09
CA PHE A 320 9.20 -21.76 1.93
C PHE A 320 9.11 -21.37 3.43
N CYS A 321 8.91 -20.08 3.75
CA CYS A 321 8.69 -19.63 5.13
C CYS A 321 7.41 -20.23 5.72
N ALA A 322 6.32 -20.13 4.96
CA ALA A 322 5.01 -20.68 5.32
C ALA A 322 5.07 -22.20 5.50
N LEU A 323 5.68 -22.93 4.54
CA LEU A 323 5.84 -24.39 4.60
C LEU A 323 6.66 -24.84 5.81
N VAL A 324 7.75 -24.15 6.15
CA VAL A 324 8.52 -24.46 7.38
C VAL A 324 7.69 -24.17 8.63
N ALA A 325 6.91 -23.09 8.65
CA ALA A 325 6.09 -22.73 9.80
C ALA A 325 4.93 -23.71 10.01
N THR A 326 4.22 -24.12 8.95
CA THR A 326 3.17 -25.13 9.01
C THR A 326 3.72 -26.53 9.30
N ALA A 327 4.90 -26.90 8.78
CA ALA A 327 5.55 -28.17 9.11
C ALA A 327 5.96 -28.25 10.60
N VAL A 328 6.43 -27.15 11.20
CA VAL A 328 6.72 -27.10 12.64
C VAL A 328 5.43 -27.15 13.47
N LEU A 329 4.37 -26.48 13.04
CA LEU A 329 3.05 -26.59 13.67
C LEU A 329 2.53 -28.05 13.63
N ALA A 330 2.66 -28.71 12.47
CA ALA A 330 2.32 -30.13 12.29
C ALA A 330 3.12 -31.04 13.22
N ALA A 331 4.43 -30.82 13.32
CA ALA A 331 5.32 -31.61 14.16
C ALA A 331 5.08 -31.40 15.66
N MET A 332 4.58 -30.22 16.06
CA MET A 332 4.15 -29.96 17.44
C MET A 332 2.76 -30.54 17.75
N ASN A 333 1.94 -30.80 16.72
CA ASN A 333 0.63 -31.44 16.79
C ASN A 333 -0.23 -30.92 17.97
N PRO A 334 -0.56 -29.61 18.01
CA PRO A 334 -1.08 -28.94 19.20
C PRO A 334 -2.45 -29.44 19.68
N PHE A 335 -3.18 -30.17 18.84
CA PHE A 335 -4.46 -30.82 19.16
C PHE A 335 -4.33 -32.35 19.31
N ARG A 336 -3.15 -32.90 19.00
CA ARG A 336 -2.83 -34.33 18.87
C ARG A 336 -3.70 -35.19 17.93
N THR A 337 -4.72 -34.62 17.29
CA THR A 337 -5.51 -35.22 16.20
C THR A 337 -4.75 -35.42 14.89
N GLY A 338 -3.57 -34.81 14.73
CA GLY A 338 -2.82 -34.77 13.47
C GLY A 338 -3.33 -33.70 12.48
N GLN A 339 -4.37 -32.94 12.83
CA GLN A 339 -4.87 -31.81 12.06
C GLN A 339 -4.08 -30.52 12.39
N LEU A 340 -3.98 -29.61 11.42
CA LEU A 340 -3.27 -28.33 11.60
C LEU A 340 -4.13 -27.27 12.29
N VAL A 341 -5.45 -27.35 12.11
CA VAL A 341 -6.46 -26.46 12.71
C VAL A 341 -7.68 -27.29 13.14
N MET A 342 -8.36 -26.83 14.18
CA MET A 342 -9.53 -27.51 14.78
C MET A 342 -10.69 -27.77 13.80
N PHE A 343 -10.95 -26.83 12.90
CA PHE A 343 -12.10 -26.86 11.98
C PHE A 343 -11.82 -27.59 10.65
N GLN A 344 -10.82 -28.47 10.61
CA GLN A 344 -10.48 -29.20 9.40
C GLN A 344 -11.47 -30.36 9.17
N VAL A 345 -12.35 -30.22 8.16
CA VAL A 345 -13.39 -31.21 7.80
C VAL A 345 -13.13 -31.75 6.40
N LYS A 346 -13.25 -33.08 6.22
CA LYS A 346 -13.23 -33.72 4.90
C LYS A 346 -14.66 -33.85 4.37
N TYR A 347 -14.86 -33.56 3.09
CA TYR A 347 -16.12 -33.80 2.40
C TYR A 347 -15.93 -34.89 1.35
N ASP A 348 -16.63 -36.01 1.51
CA ASP A 348 -16.52 -37.16 0.60
C ASP A 348 -17.61 -37.15 -0.50
N ARG A 349 -18.53 -36.18 -0.48
CA ARG A 349 -19.67 -36.05 -1.39
C ARG A 349 -19.46 -35.01 -2.50
N SER A 350 -20.16 -35.18 -3.62
CA SER A 350 -20.27 -34.18 -4.68
C SER A 350 -21.51 -33.30 -4.51
N TRP A 351 -21.38 -31.99 -4.79
CA TRP A 351 -22.51 -31.06 -4.90
C TRP A 351 -23.28 -31.26 -6.22
N HIS A 352 -24.55 -30.86 -6.23
CA HIS A 352 -25.45 -30.92 -7.37
C HIS A 352 -25.74 -29.53 -7.97
N PHE A 353 -25.99 -29.45 -9.28
CA PHE A 353 -26.17 -28.16 -9.99
C PHE A 353 -27.32 -27.29 -9.44
N PHE A 354 -28.38 -27.87 -8.87
CA PHE A 354 -29.48 -27.10 -8.27
C PHE A 354 -29.06 -26.31 -7.02
N GLU A 355 -27.99 -26.74 -6.33
CA GLU A 355 -27.47 -26.05 -5.13
C GLU A 355 -26.90 -24.67 -5.43
N VAL A 356 -26.54 -24.38 -6.70
CA VAL A 356 -26.04 -23.07 -7.14
C VAL A 356 -26.97 -21.93 -6.74
N VAL A 357 -28.29 -22.15 -6.72
CA VAL A 357 -29.26 -21.14 -6.26
C VAL A 357 -29.05 -20.79 -4.79
N PHE A 358 -28.80 -21.80 -3.94
CA PHE A 358 -28.54 -21.59 -2.51
C PHE A 358 -27.14 -21.00 -2.26
N TYR A 359 -26.14 -21.40 -3.05
CA TYR A 359 -24.80 -20.78 -3.03
C TYR A 359 -24.87 -19.27 -3.38
N ILE A 360 -25.69 -18.87 -4.36
CA ILE A 360 -25.91 -17.45 -4.68
C ILE A 360 -26.57 -16.73 -3.48
N ILE A 361 -27.57 -17.32 -2.82
CA ILE A 361 -28.22 -16.72 -1.64
C ILE A 361 -27.20 -16.51 -0.49
N ILE A 362 -26.35 -17.50 -0.22
CA ILE A 362 -25.28 -17.39 0.78
C ILE A 362 -24.28 -16.28 0.39
N GLY A 363 -23.94 -16.15 -0.89
CA GLY A 363 -23.08 -15.07 -1.39
C GLY A 363 -23.70 -13.67 -1.26
N VAL A 364 -25.00 -13.52 -1.54
CA VAL A 364 -25.73 -12.25 -1.36
C VAL A 364 -25.76 -11.85 0.11
N PHE A 365 -26.07 -12.80 1.01
CA PHE A 365 -25.96 -12.58 2.45
C PHE A 365 -24.52 -12.20 2.86
N GLY A 366 -23.52 -12.87 2.28
CA GLY A 366 -22.09 -12.57 2.37
C GLY A 366 -21.77 -11.09 2.19
N GLY A 367 -22.13 -10.54 1.03
CA GLY A 367 -21.85 -9.13 0.69
C GLY A 367 -22.63 -8.13 1.56
N LEU A 368 -23.92 -8.40 1.80
CA LEU A 368 -24.76 -7.53 2.63
C LEU A 368 -24.30 -7.46 4.09
N TYR A 369 -23.96 -8.60 4.69
CA TYR A 369 -23.37 -8.68 6.03
C TYR A 369 -22.03 -7.94 6.09
N GLY A 370 -21.14 -8.16 5.11
CA GLY A 370 -19.83 -7.50 5.07
C GLY A 370 -19.95 -5.97 5.04
N ALA A 371 -20.81 -5.44 4.17
CA ALA A 371 -21.10 -4.01 4.09
C ALA A 371 -21.73 -3.47 5.39
N PHE A 372 -22.66 -4.22 6.00
CA PHE A 372 -23.32 -3.85 7.26
C PHE A 372 -22.32 -3.77 8.42
N VAL A 373 -21.54 -4.83 8.65
CA VAL A 373 -20.54 -4.88 9.74
C VAL A 373 -19.49 -3.80 9.55
N MET A 374 -18.97 -3.61 8.34
CA MET A 374 -17.98 -2.58 8.06
C MET A 374 -18.50 -1.17 8.38
N LYS A 375 -19.72 -0.84 7.96
CA LYS A 375 -20.33 0.47 8.22
C LYS A 375 -20.60 0.71 9.72
N TRP A 376 -21.18 -0.26 10.42
CA TRP A 376 -21.51 -0.11 11.84
C TRP A 376 -20.29 -0.18 12.75
N ASN A 377 -19.29 -1.01 12.43
CA ASN A 377 -18.06 -1.05 13.20
C ASN A 377 -17.32 0.29 13.15
N LEU A 378 -17.21 0.93 11.97
CA LEU A 378 -16.59 2.25 11.85
C LEU A 378 -17.33 3.32 12.68
N LYS A 379 -18.68 3.26 12.77
CA LYS A 379 -19.45 4.12 13.70
C LYS A 379 -19.10 3.86 15.16
N VAL A 380 -19.01 2.59 15.59
CA VAL A 380 -18.59 2.23 16.96
C VAL A 380 -17.15 2.70 17.24
N GLN A 381 -16.25 2.62 16.26
CA GLN A 381 -14.87 3.12 16.39
C GLN A 381 -14.82 4.65 16.49
N ALA A 382 -15.70 5.38 15.80
CA ALA A 382 -15.86 6.83 15.95
C ALA A 382 -16.35 7.20 17.36
N PHE A 383 -17.41 6.53 17.84
CA PHE A 383 -17.92 6.68 19.20
C PHE A 383 -16.84 6.41 20.26
N ARG A 384 -16.06 5.33 20.10
CA ARG A 384 -14.93 5.01 20.99
C ARG A 384 -13.88 6.10 21.06
N LYS A 385 -13.50 6.65 19.91
CA LYS A 385 -12.51 7.72 19.79
C LYS A 385 -12.98 9.01 20.48
N LYS A 386 -14.28 9.31 20.44
CA LYS A 386 -14.90 10.48 21.08
C LYS A 386 -15.11 10.30 22.60
N TYR A 387 -15.58 9.13 23.05
CA TYR A 387 -16.05 8.95 24.44
C TYR A 387 -15.26 7.92 25.27
N LEU A 388 -14.79 6.81 24.70
CA LEU A 388 -14.23 5.67 25.44
C LEU A 388 -12.69 5.64 25.50
N ALA A 389 -11.99 6.61 24.90
CA ALA A 389 -10.53 6.60 24.76
C ALA A 389 -9.76 6.38 26.09
N GLY A 390 -10.23 6.95 27.21
CA GLY A 390 -9.63 6.73 28.54
C GLY A 390 -10.00 5.37 29.17
N TYR A 391 -11.20 4.86 28.90
CA TYR A 391 -11.88 3.76 29.60
C TYR A 391 -11.67 2.38 28.96
N ALA A 392 -10.73 2.26 28.03
CA ALA A 392 -10.33 1.06 27.29
C ALA A 392 -10.37 -0.29 28.04
N VAL A 393 -9.91 -0.34 29.30
CA VAL A 393 -9.89 -1.58 30.11
C VAL A 393 -11.27 -1.92 30.67
N LEU A 394 -12.00 -0.90 31.14
CA LEU A 394 -13.37 -1.06 31.64
C LEU A 394 -14.30 -1.49 30.51
N GLU A 395 -14.15 -0.90 29.32
CA GLU A 395 -14.90 -1.27 28.12
C GLU A 395 -14.75 -2.77 27.79
N ALA A 396 -13.51 -3.26 27.65
CA ALA A 396 -13.26 -4.66 27.32
C ALA A 396 -13.80 -5.63 28.39
N THR A 397 -13.66 -5.26 29.66
CA THR A 397 -14.15 -6.03 30.81
C THR A 397 -15.68 -6.09 30.84
N MET A 398 -16.36 -4.95 30.66
CA MET A 398 -17.82 -4.86 30.63
C MET A 398 -18.42 -5.58 29.41
N LEU A 399 -17.74 -5.52 28.26
CA LEU A 399 -18.18 -6.24 27.07
C LEU A 399 -18.04 -7.76 27.25
N ALA A 400 -16.96 -8.23 27.86
CA ALA A 400 -16.79 -9.66 28.17
C ALA A 400 -17.85 -10.14 29.17
N LEU A 401 -18.15 -9.35 30.22
CA LEU A 401 -19.24 -9.61 31.16
C LEU A 401 -20.60 -9.71 30.44
N ALA A 402 -20.94 -8.75 29.59
CA ALA A 402 -22.19 -8.76 28.82
C ALA A 402 -22.25 -9.94 27.84
N THR A 403 -21.13 -10.27 27.19
CA THR A 403 -21.04 -11.41 26.26
C THR A 403 -21.23 -12.73 27.03
N ALA A 404 -20.59 -12.90 28.19
CA ALA A 404 -20.76 -14.09 29.02
C ALA A 404 -22.20 -14.28 29.50
N ILE A 405 -22.87 -13.20 29.91
CA ILE A 405 -24.28 -13.22 30.34
C ILE A 405 -25.23 -13.62 29.19
N VAL A 406 -25.04 -13.05 28.00
CA VAL A 406 -25.94 -13.29 26.86
C VAL A 406 -25.66 -14.61 26.14
N CYS A 407 -24.40 -15.05 26.10
CA CYS A 407 -23.99 -16.24 25.34
C CYS A 407 -24.17 -17.55 26.10
N TYR A 408 -24.00 -17.57 27.44
CA TYR A 408 -24.09 -18.82 28.22
C TYR A 408 -25.42 -19.60 28.06
N PRO A 409 -26.61 -18.96 28.01
CA PRO A 409 -27.88 -19.69 27.86
C PRO A 409 -28.09 -20.38 26.51
N ASN A 410 -27.31 -20.05 25.47
CA ASN A 410 -27.41 -20.67 24.15
C ASN A 410 -26.15 -21.50 23.88
N ALA A 411 -26.31 -22.82 23.74
CA ALA A 411 -25.20 -23.75 23.52
C ALA A 411 -24.28 -23.33 22.36
N PHE A 412 -24.84 -22.86 21.25
CA PHE A 412 -24.07 -22.42 20.08
C PHE A 412 -23.31 -21.11 20.27
N LEU A 413 -23.72 -20.26 21.24
CA LEU A 413 -23.02 -19.02 21.59
C LEU A 413 -22.01 -19.21 22.72
N ARG A 414 -22.23 -20.21 23.60
CA ARG A 414 -21.38 -20.55 24.75
C ARG A 414 -20.03 -21.13 24.32
N MET A 415 -20.00 -21.90 23.24
CA MET A 415 -18.79 -22.50 22.65
C MET A 415 -17.83 -21.47 22.02
N GLU A 416 -16.53 -21.79 21.96
CA GLU A 416 -15.57 -20.96 21.20
C GLU A 416 -15.94 -20.92 19.71
N MET A 417 -15.55 -19.83 19.03
CA MET A 417 -15.84 -19.63 17.61
C MET A 417 -15.17 -20.69 16.71
N THR A 418 -13.98 -21.18 17.04
CA THR A 418 -13.30 -22.29 16.36
C THR A 418 -14.08 -23.60 16.48
N GLU A 419 -14.45 -23.99 17.69
CA GLU A 419 -15.24 -25.21 17.95
C GLU A 419 -16.62 -25.12 17.33
N SER A 420 -17.27 -23.95 17.42
CA SER A 420 -18.56 -23.76 16.73
C SER A 420 -18.44 -24.00 15.23
N MET A 421 -17.32 -23.66 14.61
CA MET A 421 -17.10 -23.86 13.17
C MET A 421 -16.80 -25.33 12.81
N LYS A 422 -16.05 -26.04 13.66
CA LYS A 422 -15.86 -27.51 13.57
C LYS A 422 -17.20 -28.25 13.63
N VAL A 423 -18.07 -27.90 14.59
CA VAL A 423 -19.41 -28.51 14.75
C VAL A 423 -20.34 -28.13 13.59
N LEU A 424 -20.34 -26.88 13.15
CA LEU A 424 -21.23 -26.41 12.06
C LEU A 424 -20.88 -26.99 10.67
N PHE A 425 -19.62 -27.39 10.45
CA PHE A 425 -19.17 -27.98 9.18
C PHE A 425 -19.22 -29.51 9.13
N ARG A 426 -19.39 -30.22 10.25
CA ARG A 426 -19.53 -31.70 10.28
C ARG A 426 -20.80 -32.17 9.55
N GLU A 427 -20.69 -33.26 8.80
CA GLU A 427 -21.85 -33.95 8.20
C GLU A 427 -22.72 -34.63 9.28
N CYS A 428 -23.99 -34.91 8.97
CA CYS A 428 -24.95 -35.53 9.92
C CYS A 428 -24.93 -37.08 9.94
N GLU A 429 -23.89 -37.72 9.40
CA GLU A 429 -23.75 -39.18 9.43
C GLU A 429 -22.67 -39.61 10.43
N GLY A 430 -23.11 -40.21 11.53
CA GLY A 430 -22.27 -40.72 12.62
C GLY A 430 -23.11 -41.08 13.83
N ALA A 431 -22.49 -41.70 14.84
CA ALA A 431 -23.16 -41.99 16.13
C ALA A 431 -23.25 -40.76 17.07
N GLU A 432 -22.50 -39.69 16.77
CA GLU A 432 -22.34 -38.49 17.60
C GLU A 432 -23.26 -37.33 17.16
N ASP A 433 -24.49 -37.24 17.68
CA ASP A 433 -25.36 -36.07 17.47
C ASP A 433 -25.02 -34.93 18.44
N TYR A 434 -23.91 -34.22 18.18
CA TYR A 434 -23.40 -33.19 19.05
C TYR A 434 -24.42 -32.05 19.26
N HIS A 435 -24.90 -31.90 20.50
CA HIS A 435 -26.00 -31.00 20.89
C HIS A 435 -27.34 -31.20 20.14
N GLY A 436 -27.60 -32.38 19.58
CA GLY A 436 -28.87 -32.66 18.89
C GLY A 436 -29.05 -31.86 17.59
N LEU A 437 -27.96 -31.39 16.97
CA LEU A 437 -27.99 -30.48 15.82
C LEU A 437 -28.59 -31.15 14.56
N CYS A 438 -28.46 -32.48 14.46
CA CYS A 438 -28.99 -33.28 13.35
C CYS A 438 -30.36 -33.92 13.67
N ASP A 439 -30.85 -33.83 14.91
CA ASP A 439 -32.14 -34.37 15.30
C ASP A 439 -33.30 -33.79 14.48
N THR A 440 -34.09 -34.73 13.93
CA THR A 440 -35.30 -34.45 13.17
C THR A 440 -36.44 -33.88 14.03
N GLN A 441 -36.53 -34.24 15.32
CA GLN A 441 -37.61 -33.80 16.20
C GLN A 441 -37.43 -32.34 16.66
N HIS A 442 -36.21 -31.95 17.03
CA HIS A 442 -35.92 -30.59 17.50
C HIS A 442 -35.49 -29.61 16.38
N ARG A 443 -35.51 -30.03 15.11
CA ARG A 443 -35.06 -29.25 13.94
C ARG A 443 -35.55 -27.79 13.90
N PHE A 444 -36.81 -27.52 14.22
CA PHE A 444 -37.35 -26.15 14.25
C PHE A 444 -36.68 -25.29 15.32
N TRP A 445 -36.51 -25.81 16.54
CA TRP A 445 -35.83 -25.13 17.63
C TRP A 445 -34.34 -24.91 17.33
N ASN A 446 -33.70 -25.87 16.67
CA ASN A 446 -32.32 -25.73 16.20
C ASN A 446 -32.18 -24.59 15.17
N VAL A 447 -33.07 -24.52 14.17
CA VAL A 447 -33.09 -23.43 13.18
C VAL A 447 -33.31 -22.07 13.85
N VAL A 448 -34.28 -21.95 14.77
CA VAL A 448 -34.53 -20.70 15.52
C VAL A 448 -33.33 -20.32 16.38
N SER A 449 -32.71 -21.28 17.07
CA SER A 449 -31.52 -21.07 17.90
C SER A 449 -30.30 -20.63 17.08
N LEU A 450 -30.08 -21.22 15.89
CA LEU A 450 -29.01 -20.82 14.97
C LEU A 450 -29.24 -19.42 14.40
N ILE A 451 -30.46 -19.05 14.00
CA ILE A 451 -30.79 -17.69 13.52
C ILE A 451 -30.56 -16.66 14.64
N LEU A 452 -31.02 -16.95 15.85
CA LEU A 452 -30.79 -16.10 17.02
C LEU A 452 -29.29 -15.96 17.33
N ALA A 453 -28.54 -17.07 17.29
CA ALA A 453 -27.10 -17.07 17.47
C ALA A 453 -26.38 -16.28 16.36
N THR A 454 -26.86 -16.34 15.11
CA THR A 454 -26.34 -15.55 13.99
C THR A 454 -26.50 -14.06 14.28
N VAL A 455 -27.72 -13.60 14.63
CA VAL A 455 -28.00 -12.18 14.92
C VAL A 455 -27.19 -11.67 16.12
N ILE A 456 -27.12 -12.44 17.21
CA ILE A 456 -26.35 -12.08 18.40
C ILE A 456 -24.84 -12.04 18.11
N ARG A 457 -24.31 -12.99 17.32
CA ARG A 457 -22.91 -12.93 16.84
C ARG A 457 -22.65 -11.68 16.02
N ILE A 458 -23.49 -11.32 15.05
CA ILE A 458 -23.32 -10.10 14.23
C ILE A 458 -23.18 -8.86 15.13
N PHE A 459 -24.04 -8.74 16.14
CA PHE A 459 -24.00 -7.64 17.11
C PHE A 459 -22.70 -7.63 17.93
N PHE A 460 -22.30 -8.75 18.52
CA PHE A 460 -21.06 -8.81 19.29
C PHE A 460 -19.80 -8.65 18.43
N VAL A 461 -19.76 -9.11 17.18
CA VAL A 461 -18.63 -8.87 16.26
C VAL A 461 -18.45 -7.37 16.00
N ILE A 462 -19.54 -6.65 15.73
CA ILE A 462 -19.52 -5.20 15.47
C ILE A 462 -18.95 -4.43 16.67
N ILE A 463 -19.30 -4.85 17.90
CA ILE A 463 -18.82 -4.19 19.12
C ILE A 463 -17.42 -4.69 19.48
N SER A 464 -17.21 -5.99 19.71
CA SER A 464 -15.91 -6.54 20.17
C SER A 464 -14.74 -6.20 19.26
N TYR A 465 -14.95 -6.13 17.94
CA TYR A 465 -13.89 -5.69 17.03
C TYR A 465 -13.58 -4.19 17.24
N GLY A 466 -12.40 -3.91 17.77
CA GLY A 466 -11.91 -2.54 18.03
C GLY A 466 -11.72 -2.17 19.50
N CYS A 467 -12.14 -3.01 20.44
CA CYS A 467 -11.69 -2.92 21.83
C CYS A 467 -10.15 -2.93 21.92
N LYS A 468 -9.59 -2.38 23.01
CA LYS A 468 -8.12 -2.29 23.22
C LYS A 468 -7.48 -3.60 23.71
N VAL A 469 -7.83 -4.70 23.05
CA VAL A 469 -7.27 -6.06 23.21
C VAL A 469 -6.81 -6.56 21.83
N PRO A 470 -5.97 -7.62 21.72
CA PRO A 470 -5.63 -8.20 20.43
C PRO A 470 -6.87 -8.88 19.84
N ALA A 471 -7.29 -8.49 18.63
CA ALA A 471 -8.55 -8.94 18.05
C ALA A 471 -8.48 -9.07 16.52
N GLY A 472 -8.88 -10.23 15.99
CA GLY A 472 -9.10 -10.48 14.57
C GLY A 472 -10.58 -10.69 14.25
N ILE A 473 -10.99 -10.32 13.03
CA ILE A 473 -12.38 -10.36 12.56
C ILE A 473 -12.73 -11.59 11.70
N PHE A 474 -11.71 -12.29 11.18
CA PHE A 474 -11.86 -13.42 10.24
C PHE A 474 -12.70 -14.58 10.82
N VAL A 475 -12.23 -15.25 11.88
CA VAL A 475 -12.93 -16.40 12.49
C VAL A 475 -14.35 -16.05 12.96
N PRO A 476 -14.63 -14.93 13.66
CA PRO A 476 -16.00 -14.56 14.01
C PRO A 476 -16.91 -14.35 12.79
N SER A 477 -16.39 -13.79 11.69
CA SER A 477 -17.16 -13.62 10.44
C SER A 477 -17.40 -14.95 9.72
N MET A 478 -16.43 -15.86 9.73
CA MET A 478 -16.62 -17.21 9.20
C MET A 478 -17.63 -18.00 10.05
N ALA A 479 -17.64 -17.85 11.38
CA ALA A 479 -18.62 -18.50 12.26
C ALA A 479 -20.06 -17.97 12.04
N VAL A 480 -20.23 -16.67 11.76
CA VAL A 480 -21.51 -16.11 11.28
C VAL A 480 -21.92 -16.76 9.95
N GLY A 481 -20.99 -16.93 9.01
CA GLY A 481 -21.28 -17.61 7.74
C GLY A 481 -21.58 -19.10 7.85
N ALA A 482 -20.89 -19.81 8.74
CA ALA A 482 -21.15 -21.21 9.03
C ALA A 482 -22.52 -21.41 9.67
N SER A 483 -22.91 -20.53 10.61
CA SER A 483 -24.23 -20.60 11.25
C SER A 483 -25.38 -20.29 10.29
N PHE A 484 -25.22 -19.28 9.42
CA PHE A 484 -26.20 -19.00 8.36
C PHE A 484 -26.25 -20.12 7.31
N GLY A 485 -25.10 -20.62 6.83
CA GLY A 485 -25.03 -21.70 5.86
C GLY A 485 -25.61 -23.02 6.38
N ARG A 486 -25.33 -23.40 7.64
CA ARG A 486 -25.95 -24.54 8.31
C ARG A 486 -27.47 -24.37 8.42
N THR A 487 -27.94 -23.15 8.74
CA THR A 487 -29.38 -22.82 8.77
C THR A 487 -30.01 -23.05 7.40
N VAL A 488 -29.43 -22.53 6.32
CA VAL A 488 -29.89 -22.75 4.94
C VAL A 488 -29.87 -24.25 4.60
N GLY A 489 -28.79 -24.96 4.91
CA GLY A 489 -28.66 -26.40 4.65
C GLY A 489 -29.75 -27.24 5.32
N ILE A 490 -30.05 -26.99 6.60
CA ILE A 490 -31.12 -27.67 7.35
C ILE A 490 -32.50 -27.36 6.74
N ILE A 491 -32.74 -26.12 6.28
CA ILE A 491 -33.99 -25.74 5.61
C ILE A 491 -34.13 -26.46 4.27
N VAL A 492 -33.08 -26.53 3.45
CA VAL A 492 -33.11 -27.23 2.15
C VAL A 492 -33.29 -28.74 2.36
N GLN A 493 -32.65 -29.33 3.38
CA GLN A 493 -32.87 -30.71 3.77
C GLN A 493 -34.34 -30.98 4.16
N ALA A 494 -34.96 -30.09 4.95
CA ALA A 494 -36.37 -30.22 5.32
C ALA A 494 -37.31 -30.10 4.10
N ILE A 495 -36.98 -29.26 3.12
CA ILE A 495 -37.75 -29.13 1.87
C ILE A 495 -37.64 -30.41 1.01
N HIS A 496 -36.46 -31.02 0.95
CA HIS A 496 -36.23 -32.29 0.27
C HIS A 496 -37.00 -33.45 0.92
N GLU A 497 -36.89 -33.61 2.24
CA GLU A 497 -37.62 -34.66 2.98
C GLU A 497 -39.14 -34.50 2.86
N ALA A 498 -39.66 -33.27 2.81
CA ALA A 498 -41.08 -33.00 2.59
C ALA A 498 -41.55 -33.28 1.15
N ASN A 499 -40.68 -33.11 0.14
CA ASN A 499 -41.05 -33.22 -1.28
C ASN A 499 -40.00 -34.01 -2.13
N PRO A 500 -39.68 -35.27 -1.78
CA PRO A 500 -38.57 -36.01 -2.40
C PRO A 500 -38.80 -36.35 -3.89
N LYS A 501 -40.04 -36.28 -4.37
CA LYS A 501 -40.41 -36.52 -5.79
C LYS A 501 -40.43 -35.25 -6.65
N SER A 502 -40.01 -34.10 -6.11
CA SER A 502 -39.96 -32.84 -6.87
C SER A 502 -38.90 -32.89 -7.98
N VAL A 503 -39.19 -32.25 -9.12
CA VAL A 503 -38.26 -32.14 -10.26
C VAL A 503 -36.94 -31.47 -9.85
N PHE A 504 -36.95 -30.60 -8.84
CA PHE A 504 -35.74 -29.99 -8.28
C PHE A 504 -34.75 -30.99 -7.64
N PHE A 505 -35.23 -32.15 -7.18
CA PHE A 505 -34.45 -33.15 -6.47
C PHE A 505 -34.25 -34.44 -7.30
N SER A 506 -34.60 -34.45 -8.58
CA SER A 506 -34.48 -35.66 -9.43
C SER A 506 -33.03 -36.11 -9.69
N SER A 507 -32.04 -35.31 -9.30
CA SER A 507 -30.60 -35.64 -9.38
C SER A 507 -30.08 -36.35 -8.12
N CYS A 508 -30.90 -36.47 -7.08
CA CYS A 508 -30.58 -37.13 -5.82
C CYS A 508 -30.60 -38.66 -5.95
N ALA A 509 -29.61 -39.35 -5.39
CA ALA A 509 -29.65 -40.81 -5.24
C ALA A 509 -30.58 -41.19 -4.07
N PRO A 510 -31.33 -42.30 -4.14
CA PRO A 510 -32.28 -42.68 -3.09
C PRO A 510 -31.63 -43.19 -1.79
N ASP A 511 -30.43 -43.78 -1.89
CA ASP A 511 -29.75 -44.45 -0.76
C ASP A 511 -28.62 -43.60 -0.14
N VAL A 512 -28.47 -42.33 -0.55
CA VAL A 512 -27.44 -41.39 -0.04
C VAL A 512 -28.09 -40.03 0.21
N PRO A 513 -27.90 -39.37 1.37
CA PRO A 513 -28.50 -38.07 1.60
C PRO A 513 -27.98 -37.02 0.62
N CYS A 514 -28.90 -36.43 -0.14
CA CYS A 514 -28.60 -35.55 -1.27
C CYS A 514 -28.04 -34.17 -0.89
N ILE A 515 -28.20 -33.75 0.37
CA ILE A 515 -27.87 -32.40 0.84
C ILE A 515 -26.91 -32.53 2.01
N THR A 516 -25.75 -31.87 1.91
CA THR A 516 -24.78 -31.74 3.00
C THR A 516 -24.95 -30.38 3.67
N PRO A 517 -25.47 -30.29 4.92
CA PRO A 517 -25.66 -29.02 5.61
C PRO A 517 -24.32 -28.46 6.15
N GLY A 518 -23.38 -28.03 5.30
CA GLY A 518 -22.04 -27.61 5.76
C GLY A 518 -21.40 -26.43 5.02
N THR A 519 -21.94 -25.99 3.90
CA THR A 519 -21.23 -25.15 2.93
C THR A 519 -21.53 -23.65 3.07
N GLY A 520 -21.15 -23.07 4.21
CA GLY A 520 -21.34 -21.65 4.52
C GLY A 520 -20.04 -20.94 4.89
N ILE A 521 -19.40 -20.28 3.92
CA ILE A 521 -18.14 -19.53 4.15
C ILE A 521 -18.28 -18.13 3.54
N MET A 522 -18.06 -17.11 4.35
CA MET A 522 -18.21 -15.71 3.95
C MET A 522 -16.87 -14.98 4.03
N HIS A 523 -16.24 -14.71 2.88
CA HIS A 523 -15.12 -13.77 2.76
C HIS A 523 -14.98 -13.26 1.32
N LEU A 524 -14.25 -12.14 1.15
CA LEU A 524 -14.23 -11.34 -0.08
C LEU A 524 -13.03 -11.61 -1.02
N THR A 525 -12.12 -12.52 -0.67
CA THR A 525 -10.81 -12.68 -1.34
C THR A 525 -10.65 -14.05 -2.02
N VAL A 526 -9.96 -14.09 -3.15
CA VAL A 526 -9.69 -15.33 -3.91
C VAL A 526 -8.82 -16.28 -3.10
N SER A 527 -7.91 -15.74 -2.28
CA SER A 527 -7.08 -16.52 -1.35
C SER A 527 -7.89 -17.43 -0.42
N VAL A 528 -9.11 -17.04 0.00
CA VAL A 528 -9.93 -17.83 0.92
C VAL A 528 -10.48 -19.10 0.28
N VAL A 529 -10.72 -19.09 -1.03
CA VAL A 529 -11.06 -20.31 -1.78
C VAL A 529 -9.92 -21.34 -1.67
N VAL A 530 -8.67 -20.88 -1.81
CA VAL A 530 -7.50 -21.75 -1.73
C VAL A 530 -7.23 -22.21 -0.30
N ILE A 531 -7.44 -21.34 0.71
CA ILE A 531 -7.38 -21.73 2.12
C ILE A 531 -8.40 -22.85 2.42
N MET A 532 -9.65 -22.68 1.98
CA MET A 532 -10.69 -23.68 2.22
C MET A 532 -10.39 -25.00 1.48
N PHE A 533 -9.86 -24.92 0.26
CA PHE A 533 -9.42 -26.11 -0.48
C PHE A 533 -8.29 -26.85 0.26
N GLU A 534 -7.21 -26.17 0.69
CA GLU A 534 -6.10 -26.83 1.40
C GLU A 534 -6.55 -27.45 2.73
N LEU A 535 -7.56 -26.88 3.39
CA LEU A 535 -8.13 -27.42 4.61
C LEU A 535 -9.03 -28.62 4.37
N THR A 536 -9.99 -28.50 3.46
CA THR A 536 -10.99 -29.56 3.22
C THR A 536 -10.43 -30.75 2.45
N GLY A 537 -9.38 -30.54 1.64
CA GLY A 537 -8.81 -31.54 0.74
C GLY A 537 -9.72 -31.92 -0.44
N ALA A 538 -10.96 -31.42 -0.49
CA ALA A 538 -11.96 -31.77 -1.48
C ALA A 538 -11.96 -30.78 -2.65
N LEU A 539 -11.38 -31.19 -3.78
CA LEU A 539 -11.37 -30.40 -5.03
C LEU A 539 -12.79 -30.08 -5.55
N THR A 540 -13.80 -30.88 -5.18
CA THR A 540 -15.18 -30.78 -5.65
C THR A 540 -15.85 -29.45 -5.30
N TYR A 541 -15.66 -28.94 -4.08
CA TYR A 541 -16.33 -27.72 -3.58
C TYR A 541 -15.66 -26.40 -3.97
N ILE A 542 -14.58 -26.44 -4.77
CA ILE A 542 -13.89 -25.22 -5.24
C ILE A 542 -14.84 -24.34 -6.07
N LEU A 543 -15.57 -24.92 -7.03
CA LEU A 543 -16.44 -24.13 -7.92
C LEU A 543 -17.62 -23.46 -7.17
N PRO A 544 -18.41 -24.16 -6.31
CA PRO A 544 -19.35 -23.52 -5.40
C PRO A 544 -18.75 -22.37 -4.59
N THR A 545 -17.57 -22.58 -3.99
CA THR A 545 -16.91 -21.57 -3.16
C THR A 545 -16.49 -20.34 -3.98
N MET A 546 -16.00 -20.54 -5.22
CA MET A 546 -15.71 -19.44 -6.15
C MET A 546 -16.97 -18.64 -6.52
N ILE A 547 -18.12 -19.30 -6.71
CA ILE A 547 -19.40 -18.64 -6.98
C ILE A 547 -19.83 -17.81 -5.76
N VAL A 548 -19.81 -18.38 -4.55
CA VAL A 548 -20.13 -17.67 -3.30
C VAL A 548 -19.25 -16.44 -3.12
N VAL A 549 -17.93 -16.56 -3.28
CA VAL A 549 -16.98 -15.45 -3.13
C VAL A 549 -17.17 -14.39 -4.22
N GLY A 550 -17.41 -14.81 -5.48
CA GLY A 550 -17.69 -13.90 -6.59
C GLY A 550 -18.95 -13.06 -6.38
N VAL A 551 -20.05 -13.69 -5.95
CA VAL A 551 -21.30 -12.98 -5.61
C VAL A 551 -21.13 -12.10 -4.37
N THR A 552 -20.44 -12.59 -3.33
CA THR A 552 -20.12 -11.81 -2.11
C THR A 552 -19.35 -10.54 -2.45
N LYS A 553 -18.34 -10.65 -3.32
CA LYS A 553 -17.56 -9.51 -3.81
C LYS A 553 -18.40 -8.55 -4.65
N ALA A 554 -19.14 -9.05 -5.64
CA ALA A 554 -19.98 -8.22 -6.49
C ALA A 554 -21.01 -7.41 -5.68
N VAL A 555 -21.65 -8.03 -4.68
CA VAL A 555 -22.59 -7.34 -3.78
C VAL A 555 -21.87 -6.34 -2.87
N SER A 556 -20.69 -6.68 -2.33
CA SER A 556 -19.92 -5.76 -1.48
C SER A 556 -19.46 -4.51 -2.23
N ASP A 557 -18.97 -4.66 -3.47
CA ASP A 557 -18.47 -3.55 -4.28
C ASP A 557 -19.57 -2.52 -4.62
N LEU A 558 -20.86 -2.90 -4.59
CA LEU A 558 -22.00 -1.98 -4.71
C LEU A 558 -22.17 -1.03 -3.51
N PHE A 559 -21.75 -1.46 -2.31
CA PHE A 559 -21.87 -0.65 -1.08
C PHE A 559 -20.59 0.13 -0.74
N GLY A 560 -19.49 -0.13 -1.43
CA GLY A 560 -18.25 0.63 -1.35
C GLY A 560 -17.01 -0.18 -1.69
N LYS A 561 -15.98 0.50 -2.21
CA LYS A 561 -14.67 -0.10 -2.51
C LYS A 561 -13.82 -0.30 -1.25
N GLY A 562 -12.86 -1.22 -1.33
CA GLY A 562 -11.87 -1.49 -0.28
C GLY A 562 -12.35 -2.38 0.87
N GLY A 563 -11.43 -3.10 1.50
CA GLY A 563 -11.73 -3.99 2.63
C GLY A 563 -11.81 -3.26 3.97
N ILE A 564 -12.21 -4.00 5.03
CA ILE A 564 -12.23 -3.48 6.42
C ILE A 564 -10.88 -2.92 6.86
N ALA A 565 -9.77 -3.55 6.43
CA ALA A 565 -8.42 -3.09 6.72
C ALA A 565 -8.13 -1.71 6.09
N ASP A 566 -8.58 -1.50 4.85
CA ASP A 566 -8.40 -0.24 4.11
C ASP A 566 -9.25 0.87 4.72
N ARG A 567 -10.52 0.58 5.01
CA ARG A 567 -11.40 1.53 5.70
C ARG A 567 -10.86 1.92 7.09
N MET A 568 -10.23 0.99 7.80
CA MET A 568 -9.56 1.29 9.08
C MET A 568 -8.28 2.13 8.89
N ILE A 569 -7.54 1.99 7.79
CA ILE A 569 -6.40 2.86 7.45
C ILE A 569 -6.88 4.31 7.26
N TRP A 570 -7.91 4.51 6.43
CA TRP A 570 -8.53 5.81 6.18
C TRP A 570 -9.11 6.44 7.46
N PHE A 571 -9.90 5.68 8.23
CA PHE A 571 -10.47 6.14 9.50
C PHE A 571 -9.40 6.50 10.55
N SER A 572 -8.28 5.79 10.56
CA SER A 572 -7.15 6.08 11.45
C SER A 572 -6.32 7.29 10.98
N GLY A 573 -6.53 7.79 9.76
CA GLY A 573 -5.71 8.83 9.15
C GLY A 573 -4.25 8.40 9.01
N MET A 574 -4.01 7.12 8.68
CA MET A 574 -2.66 6.62 8.42
C MET A 574 -2.24 6.98 6.98
N PRO A 575 -0.98 7.38 6.75
CA PRO A 575 -0.52 7.67 5.40
C PRO A 575 -0.40 6.35 4.64
N PHE A 576 -1.28 6.18 3.67
CA PHE A 576 -1.31 5.02 2.79
C PHE A 576 -1.73 5.50 1.41
N LEU A 577 -0.93 5.15 0.42
CA LEU A 577 -1.19 5.49 -0.98
C LEU A 577 -1.65 4.20 -1.65
N ASP A 578 -2.97 4.03 -1.79
CA ASP A 578 -3.50 2.77 -2.32
C ASP A 578 -3.08 2.57 -3.78
N HIS A 579 -2.79 1.32 -4.12
CA HIS A 579 -2.50 0.86 -5.47
C HIS A 579 -3.76 0.29 -6.15
N LYS A 580 -4.80 -0.07 -5.39
CA LYS A 580 -6.09 -0.55 -5.91
C LYS A 580 -6.98 0.60 -6.39
N GLU A 581 -6.68 1.84 -6.02
CA GLU A 581 -7.44 3.03 -6.41
C GLU A 581 -6.61 3.96 -7.30
N GLU A 582 -7.15 4.26 -8.49
CA GLU A 582 -6.62 5.29 -9.40
C GLU A 582 -7.51 6.52 -9.30
N HIS A 583 -6.96 7.59 -8.72
CA HIS A 583 -7.59 8.88 -8.61
C HIS A 583 -7.11 9.75 -9.77
N ASN A 584 -8.02 10.22 -10.62
CA ASN A 584 -7.75 11.21 -11.65
C ASN A 584 -8.18 12.58 -11.14
N PHE A 585 -7.20 13.39 -10.73
CA PHE A 585 -7.41 14.76 -10.26
C PHE A 585 -7.43 15.76 -11.42
N GLY A 586 -6.78 15.44 -12.55
CA GLY A 586 -6.69 16.30 -13.73
C GLY A 586 -5.77 17.51 -13.56
N VAL A 587 -4.95 17.54 -12.50
CA VAL A 587 -4.11 18.68 -12.12
C VAL A 587 -2.62 18.39 -12.24
N SER A 588 -1.84 19.43 -12.48
CA SER A 588 -0.38 19.33 -12.47
C SER A 588 0.19 19.33 -11.06
N VAL A 589 1.28 18.58 -10.85
CA VAL A 589 2.01 18.50 -9.57
C VAL A 589 2.39 19.86 -8.99
N SER A 590 2.54 20.90 -9.82
CA SER A 590 2.75 22.28 -9.37
C SER A 590 1.71 22.83 -8.39
N GLN A 591 0.50 22.26 -8.33
CA GLN A 591 -0.52 22.65 -7.35
C GLN A 591 -0.36 21.97 -5.98
N ALA A 592 0.24 20.77 -5.95
CA ALA A 592 0.46 19.98 -4.73
C ALA A 592 1.87 20.20 -4.13
N MET A 593 2.80 20.79 -4.89
CA MET A 593 4.19 20.93 -4.46
C MET A 593 4.45 22.04 -3.43
N ILE A 594 5.46 21.81 -2.60
CA ILE A 594 6.07 22.86 -1.78
C ILE A 594 6.98 23.69 -2.68
N SER A 595 6.60 24.95 -2.92
CA SER A 595 7.34 25.88 -3.79
C SER A 595 8.45 26.65 -3.07
N ASP A 596 8.29 26.92 -1.77
CA ASP A 596 9.33 27.55 -0.95
C ASP A 596 10.19 26.47 -0.28
N VAL A 597 11.41 26.29 -0.80
CA VAL A 597 12.30 25.18 -0.44
C VAL A 597 13.63 25.74 0.05
N ILE A 598 14.04 25.31 1.25
CA ILE A 598 15.37 25.61 1.79
C ILE A 598 16.40 24.74 1.07
N SER A 599 17.11 25.33 0.12
CA SER A 599 18.25 24.75 -0.59
C SER A 599 19.59 25.04 0.11
N ILE A 600 20.60 24.24 -0.21
CA ILE A 600 22.00 24.50 0.16
C ILE A 600 22.78 24.86 -1.13
N PRO A 601 23.44 26.02 -1.22
CA PRO A 601 24.27 26.38 -2.36
C PRO A 601 25.55 25.53 -2.41
N ALA A 602 26.07 25.31 -3.62
CA ALA A 602 27.17 24.39 -3.87
C ALA A 602 28.48 24.84 -3.23
N THR A 603 28.66 26.15 -3.09
CA THR A 603 29.84 26.75 -2.48
C THR A 603 29.45 27.91 -1.56
N GLY A 604 30.42 28.48 -0.84
CA GLY A 604 30.24 29.72 -0.07
C GLY A 604 29.59 29.57 1.31
N MET A 605 28.77 28.53 1.56
CA MET A 605 28.19 28.29 2.88
C MET A 605 29.27 27.94 3.93
N THR A 606 29.15 28.46 5.15
CA THR A 606 30.07 28.16 6.27
C THR A 606 29.58 27.01 7.13
N LEU A 607 30.51 26.29 7.77
CA LEU A 607 30.21 25.18 8.68
C LEU A 607 29.23 25.59 9.79
N LYS A 608 29.38 26.79 10.39
CA LYS A 608 28.44 27.36 11.37
C LYS A 608 27.01 27.50 10.84
N THR A 609 26.84 27.74 9.54
CA THR A 609 25.52 27.85 8.90
C THR A 609 24.89 26.47 8.70
N VAL A 610 25.67 25.50 8.20
CA VAL A 610 25.25 24.09 8.08
C VAL A 610 24.83 23.52 9.45
N GLU A 611 25.60 23.79 10.50
CA GLU A 611 25.28 23.36 11.86
C GLU A 611 24.02 24.01 12.41
N ARG A 612 23.82 25.32 12.17
CA ARG A 612 22.59 26.01 12.57
C ARG A 612 21.36 25.38 11.91
N LEU A 613 21.45 25.04 10.62
CA LEU A 613 20.40 24.41 9.84
C LEU A 613 20.14 22.95 10.30
N LEU A 614 21.17 22.23 10.75
CA LEU A 614 21.05 20.92 11.41
C LEU A 614 20.53 20.96 12.87
N LEU A 615 20.48 22.14 13.51
CA LEU A 615 20.02 22.33 14.89
C LEU A 615 18.65 22.99 14.98
N LYS A 616 18.35 23.96 14.12
CA LYS A 616 17.13 24.77 14.14
C LYS A 616 15.96 24.04 13.50
N ASP A 617 16.16 23.50 12.30
CA ASP A 617 15.08 23.00 11.47
C ASP A 617 14.98 21.47 11.57
N ASN A 618 13.79 20.87 11.44
CA ASN A 618 13.59 19.41 11.53
C ASN A 618 13.59 18.66 10.18
N TYR A 619 13.87 19.37 9.08
CA TYR A 619 13.91 18.82 7.72
C TYR A 619 14.86 17.62 7.58
N GLN A 620 14.45 16.68 6.75
CA GLN A 620 15.08 15.35 6.66
C GLN A 620 16.09 15.22 5.51
N GLY A 621 16.19 16.23 4.67
CA GLY A 621 17.17 16.38 3.60
C GLY A 621 16.95 17.72 2.88
N PHE A 622 17.90 18.07 2.02
CA PHE A 622 18.02 19.39 1.41
C PHE A 622 18.47 19.24 -0.05
N PRO A 623 17.84 19.92 -1.01
CA PRO A 623 18.37 19.99 -2.37
C PRO A 623 19.62 20.88 -2.40
N ILE A 624 20.59 20.46 -3.20
CA ILE A 624 21.81 21.19 -3.48
C ILE A 624 21.61 21.96 -4.78
N VAL A 625 21.74 23.29 -4.72
CA VAL A 625 21.71 24.17 -5.88
C VAL A 625 23.11 24.74 -6.14
N GLU A 626 23.38 25.21 -7.35
CA GLU A 626 24.64 25.90 -7.67
C GLU A 626 24.80 27.17 -6.83
N ASP A 627 23.89 28.12 -6.99
CA ASP A 627 23.78 29.35 -6.22
C ASP A 627 22.30 29.64 -5.87
N ASP A 628 22.06 30.39 -4.79
CA ASP A 628 20.71 30.80 -4.35
C ASP A 628 19.97 31.64 -5.41
N THR A 629 20.71 32.27 -6.33
CA THR A 629 20.20 33.10 -7.43
C THR A 629 19.89 32.30 -8.70
N SER A 630 20.77 31.38 -9.10
CA SER A 630 20.56 30.53 -10.29
C SER A 630 19.53 29.44 -10.02
N ARG A 631 19.49 28.94 -8.77
CA ARG A 631 18.71 27.78 -8.31
C ARG A 631 18.87 26.54 -9.20
N ILE A 632 19.99 26.41 -9.92
CA ILE A 632 20.28 25.26 -10.77
C ILE A 632 20.50 24.04 -9.88
N LEU A 633 19.74 22.97 -10.08
CA LEU A 633 19.77 21.78 -9.25
C LEU A 633 21.01 20.92 -9.58
N ILE A 634 21.82 20.64 -8.56
CA ILE A 634 23.02 19.79 -8.65
C ILE A 634 22.78 18.41 -8.02
N GLY A 635 21.93 18.33 -6.99
CA GLY A 635 21.68 17.07 -6.30
C GLY A 635 20.84 17.22 -5.03
N TYR A 636 20.92 16.23 -4.16
CA TYR A 636 20.18 16.18 -2.90
C TYR A 636 21.03 15.54 -1.80
N ILE A 637 20.93 16.02 -0.56
CA ILE A 637 21.60 15.43 0.60
C ILE A 637 20.63 15.17 1.74
N GLY A 638 20.66 13.95 2.30
CA GLY A 638 19.87 13.61 3.49
C GLY A 638 20.47 14.22 4.76
N ARG A 639 19.62 14.54 5.76
CA ARG A 639 20.06 15.11 7.04
C ARG A 639 21.03 14.19 7.77
N THR A 640 20.82 12.87 7.70
CA THR A 640 21.67 11.87 8.35
C THR A 640 23.05 11.82 7.72
N GLU A 641 23.11 11.88 6.38
CA GLU A 641 24.33 11.92 5.58
C GLU A 641 25.11 13.22 5.84
N LEU A 642 24.43 14.37 5.82
CA LEU A 642 25.02 15.69 6.12
C LEU A 642 25.57 15.74 7.56
N ARG A 643 24.81 15.26 8.55
CA ARG A 643 25.27 15.19 9.94
C ARG A 643 26.46 14.26 10.10
N TYR A 644 26.43 13.08 9.47
CA TYR A 644 27.57 12.15 9.47
C TYR A 644 28.82 12.78 8.84
N ALA A 645 28.67 13.51 7.74
CA ALA A 645 29.76 14.21 7.07
C ALA A 645 30.37 15.31 7.95
N VAL A 646 29.55 16.15 8.58
CA VAL A 646 29.99 17.18 9.55
C VAL A 646 30.68 16.55 10.76
N ASP A 647 30.07 15.54 11.39
CA ASP A 647 30.63 14.84 12.55
C ASP A 647 31.96 14.12 12.19
N ARG A 648 32.11 13.66 10.95
CA ARG A 648 33.35 13.06 10.45
C ARG A 648 34.43 14.11 10.22
N ALA A 649 34.10 15.21 9.55
CA ALA A 649 35.05 16.29 9.28
C ALA A 649 35.64 16.85 10.59
N LYS A 650 34.82 17.01 11.63
CA LYS A 650 35.24 17.39 12.99
C LYS A 650 36.16 16.38 13.70
N ARG A 651 36.02 15.08 13.42
CA ARG A 651 36.89 14.03 13.99
C ARG A 651 38.24 13.93 13.28
N GLU A 652 38.26 14.21 11.97
CA GLU A 652 39.48 14.14 11.16
C GLU A 652 40.34 15.41 11.28
N ARG A 653 39.73 16.58 11.56
CA ARG A 653 40.43 17.87 11.65
C ARG A 653 39.78 18.81 12.67
N THR A 654 40.60 19.61 13.36
CA THR A 654 40.15 20.78 14.11
C THR A 654 39.70 21.87 13.12
N LEU A 655 38.39 22.03 12.98
CA LEU A 655 37.78 22.95 12.01
C LEU A 655 37.34 24.26 12.67
N SER A 656 37.61 25.38 12.01
CA SER A 656 37.01 26.67 12.39
C SER A 656 35.52 26.67 12.03
N PRO A 657 34.63 27.28 12.84
CA PRO A 657 33.22 27.49 12.47
C PRO A 657 33.01 28.29 11.18
N LEU A 658 34.04 29.04 10.75
CA LEU A 658 34.05 29.82 9.50
C LEU A 658 34.63 29.06 8.31
N SER A 659 35.02 27.79 8.47
CA SER A 659 35.46 26.92 7.36
C SER A 659 34.36 26.85 6.30
N LYS A 660 34.73 27.05 5.02
CA LYS A 660 33.79 27.00 3.89
C LYS A 660 33.46 25.55 3.54
N CYS A 661 32.22 25.29 3.22
CA CYS A 661 31.72 23.98 2.80
C CYS A 661 31.52 23.96 1.28
N THR A 662 31.77 22.81 0.67
CA THR A 662 31.73 22.61 -0.78
C THR A 662 30.90 21.36 -1.06
N PHE A 663 29.94 21.46 -1.98
CA PHE A 663 28.93 20.46 -2.28
C PHE A 663 28.90 20.12 -3.79
N SER A 664 29.98 20.41 -4.51
CA SER A 664 30.16 20.09 -5.93
C SER A 664 31.53 19.47 -6.17
N VAL A 665 31.60 18.46 -7.04
CA VAL A 665 32.88 17.95 -7.53
C VAL A 665 33.57 19.07 -8.34
N PRO A 666 34.85 19.41 -8.09
CA PRO A 666 35.55 20.42 -8.86
C PRO A 666 35.58 20.05 -10.35
N SER A 667 34.90 20.84 -11.19
CA SER A 667 34.99 20.65 -12.64
C SER A 667 36.41 20.94 -13.10
N ALA A 668 37.05 19.99 -13.78
CA ALA A 668 38.45 20.05 -14.20
C ALA A 668 38.72 21.03 -15.36
N SER A 669 37.94 22.11 -15.46
CA SER A 669 37.82 23.00 -16.62
C SER A 669 38.16 24.47 -16.30
N ALA A 670 38.82 24.74 -15.17
CA ALA A 670 39.13 26.11 -14.70
C ALA A 670 40.60 26.33 -14.27
N SER A 671 41.54 25.48 -14.75
CA SER A 671 42.98 25.66 -14.49
C SER A 671 43.84 25.16 -15.65
N THR A 672 43.80 25.87 -16.78
CA THR A 672 44.72 25.64 -17.91
C THR A 672 45.34 26.94 -18.41
N THR A 673 46.24 27.51 -17.60
CA THR A 673 47.19 28.54 -18.04
C THR A 673 48.59 28.20 -17.52
N ALA A 674 49.41 27.66 -18.43
CA ALA A 674 50.87 27.71 -18.47
C ALA A 674 51.69 27.50 -17.18
N ALA A 675 52.12 26.25 -16.95
CA ALA A 675 53.49 25.93 -16.53
C ALA A 675 53.83 24.50 -16.98
N GLY A 676 54.88 24.33 -17.78
CA GLY A 676 55.28 23.02 -18.31
C GLY A 676 56.45 22.41 -17.57
N PHE A 677 56.42 21.10 -17.35
CA PHE A 677 57.61 20.24 -17.47
C PHE A 677 57.19 18.78 -17.70
N GLY A 678 58.03 18.02 -18.40
CA GLY A 678 57.73 16.62 -18.76
C GLY A 678 57.89 15.65 -17.59
N GLY A 679 57.03 14.63 -17.54
CA GLY A 679 57.11 13.55 -16.55
C GLY A 679 56.05 12.48 -16.79
N THR A 680 56.45 11.32 -17.29
CA THR A 680 55.59 10.13 -17.44
C THR A 680 55.19 9.55 -16.08
N MET A 681 53.89 9.39 -15.79
CA MET A 681 53.43 8.46 -14.74
C MET A 681 51.99 7.97 -14.96
N HIS A 682 51.72 6.75 -14.44
CA HIS A 682 50.48 6.00 -14.60
C HIS A 682 49.26 6.62 -13.89
N PRO A 683 48.03 6.35 -14.36
CA PRO A 683 46.80 6.73 -13.66
C PRO A 683 46.60 5.87 -12.40
N LEU A 684 46.85 6.47 -11.23
CA LEU A 684 46.57 5.86 -9.93
C LEU A 684 45.06 5.89 -9.61
N THR A 685 44.49 4.72 -9.36
CA THR A 685 43.09 4.58 -8.92
C THR A 685 42.88 5.10 -7.49
N PRO A 686 41.77 5.79 -7.18
CA PRO A 686 41.46 6.21 -5.83
C PRO A 686 41.21 4.99 -4.91
N SER A 687 42.00 4.90 -3.83
CA SER A 687 41.89 3.84 -2.83
C SER A 687 40.72 4.10 -1.88
N SER A 688 39.82 3.13 -1.74
CA SER A 688 38.69 3.20 -0.80
C SER A 688 39.15 2.87 0.62
N ALA A 689 39.31 3.88 1.47
CA ALA A 689 39.64 3.69 2.89
C ALA A 689 38.49 2.99 3.64
N PHE A 690 38.76 1.78 4.14
CA PHE A 690 38.02 1.16 5.25
C PHE A 690 38.83 1.36 6.55
N PRO A 691 38.18 1.51 7.72
CA PRO A 691 38.88 1.66 8.98
C PRO A 691 39.51 0.33 9.47
N PRO A 692 40.70 0.35 10.08
CA PRO A 692 41.24 -0.80 10.81
C PRO A 692 40.62 -0.93 12.21
N SER A 693 40.67 -2.14 12.77
CA SER A 693 40.27 -2.47 14.14
C SER A 693 41.35 -2.09 15.17
N PRO A 694 40.99 -1.82 16.45
CA PRO A 694 41.94 -1.37 17.46
C PRO A 694 42.63 -2.52 18.20
N SER A 695 43.96 -2.54 18.21
CA SER A 695 44.74 -3.33 19.19
C SER A 695 46.20 -2.88 19.30
N SER A 696 46.59 -2.45 20.51
CA SER A 696 47.98 -2.31 21.02
C SER A 696 48.81 -1.08 20.53
N PRO A 697 49.87 -0.65 21.29
CA PRO A 697 50.12 0.78 21.52
C PRO A 697 51.50 1.33 21.08
N PHE A 698 51.65 2.67 21.15
CA PHE A 698 52.86 3.56 21.21
C PHE A 698 54.26 2.95 20.98
N PRO A 699 55.17 3.60 20.21
CA PRO A 699 55.78 4.90 20.62
C PRO A 699 56.31 5.76 19.42
N PRO A 700 57.26 6.74 19.58
CA PRO A 700 57.51 7.68 20.68
C PRO A 700 57.34 9.16 20.26
N ILE A 701 57.49 10.07 21.23
CA ILE A 701 57.57 11.52 21.05
C ILE A 701 58.94 11.94 20.46
N SER A 702 58.96 12.99 19.65
CA SER A 702 60.18 13.75 19.33
C SER A 702 59.86 15.25 19.36
N THR A 703 60.81 16.05 19.84
CA THR A 703 60.61 17.43 20.35
C THR A 703 60.54 18.50 19.27
N PRO A 704 59.91 19.66 19.55
CA PRO A 704 59.90 20.81 18.65
C PRO A 704 61.21 21.61 18.76
N ALA A 705 61.85 21.90 17.63
CA ALA A 705 62.89 22.92 17.54
C ALA A 705 62.23 24.26 17.17
N ALA A 706 62.50 25.29 17.98
CA ALA A 706 61.94 26.62 17.77
C ALA A 706 62.74 27.41 16.72
N THR A 707 62.04 28.16 15.86
CA THR A 707 62.59 29.35 15.21
C THR A 707 61.47 30.37 15.07
N SER A 708 61.75 31.61 15.49
CA SER A 708 60.75 32.64 15.78
C SER A 708 60.51 33.57 14.57
N PRO A 709 59.70 34.65 14.64
CA PRO A 709 58.36 34.54 14.09
C PRO A 709 57.99 35.77 13.23
N LEU A 710 58.18 35.69 11.92
CA LEU A 710 57.61 36.68 11.01
C LEU A 710 57.47 36.08 9.61
N ASP A 711 56.26 35.63 9.28
CA ASP A 711 55.75 35.88 7.93
C ASP A 711 54.23 35.75 7.84
N TYR A 712 53.72 36.58 6.94
CA TYR A 712 52.36 37.02 6.72
C TYR A 712 51.23 35.97 6.85
N ALA A 713 50.12 36.38 7.47
CA ALA A 713 48.90 35.59 7.60
C ALA A 713 48.23 35.29 6.24
N THR A 714 48.65 34.22 5.58
CA THR A 714 47.81 33.59 4.55
C THR A 714 46.82 32.66 5.25
N SER A 715 45.60 33.16 5.46
CA SER A 715 44.51 32.32 5.95
C SER A 715 44.17 31.27 4.88
N THR A 716 44.76 30.09 4.99
CA THR A 716 44.37 28.92 4.21
C THR A 716 42.94 28.58 4.59
N SER A 717 41.97 29.08 3.82
CA SER A 717 40.56 28.82 4.07
C SER A 717 40.33 27.32 3.90
N THR A 718 40.25 26.60 5.01
CA THR A 718 40.08 25.15 5.01
C THR A 718 38.70 24.83 4.46
N THR A 719 38.65 24.55 3.15
CA THR A 719 37.45 24.09 2.46
C THR A 719 37.19 22.64 2.85
N ILE A 720 35.96 22.37 3.27
CA ILE A 720 35.46 21.04 3.58
C ILE A 720 34.71 20.56 2.35
N ASP A 721 35.08 19.40 1.83
CA ASP A 721 34.38 18.76 0.72
C ASP A 721 33.32 17.78 1.24
N PHE A 722 32.07 18.02 0.84
CA PHE A 722 30.92 17.18 1.11
C PHE A 722 30.33 16.54 -0.17
N ALA A 723 30.92 16.80 -1.35
CA ALA A 723 30.48 16.20 -2.62
C ALA A 723 30.35 14.66 -2.58
N PRO A 724 31.21 13.89 -1.87
CA PRO A 724 31.07 12.43 -1.76
C PRO A 724 29.81 11.93 -1.02
N TYR A 725 29.05 12.81 -0.38
CA TYR A 725 27.84 12.48 0.41
C TYR A 725 26.53 12.87 -0.28
N ILE A 726 26.61 13.44 -1.48
CA ILE A 726 25.46 13.98 -2.21
C ILE A 726 24.94 12.94 -3.21
N ASP A 727 23.63 12.84 -3.31
CA ASP A 727 22.96 12.16 -4.40
C ASP A 727 22.90 13.12 -5.60
N THR A 728 23.75 12.89 -6.59
CA THR A 728 23.83 13.72 -7.81
C THR A 728 22.76 13.38 -8.84
N THR A 729 21.92 12.38 -8.57
CA THR A 729 20.85 11.93 -9.47
C THR A 729 19.54 11.71 -8.70
N PRO A 730 19.00 12.75 -8.02
CA PRO A 730 17.68 12.66 -7.40
C PRO A 730 16.60 12.48 -8.48
N VAL A 731 15.46 11.88 -8.11
CA VAL A 731 14.32 11.77 -9.03
C VAL A 731 13.72 13.16 -9.23
N THR A 732 13.79 13.65 -10.47
CA THR A 732 13.17 14.93 -10.87
C THR A 732 11.95 14.74 -11.76
N VAL A 733 10.97 15.63 -11.65
CA VAL A 733 9.81 15.71 -12.55
C VAL A 733 9.54 17.14 -13.00
N HIS A 734 8.90 17.29 -14.15
CA HIS A 734 8.50 18.59 -14.67
C HIS A 734 7.25 19.12 -13.93
N PRO A 735 7.13 20.42 -13.59
CA PRO A 735 6.00 20.96 -12.81
C PRO A 735 4.63 20.81 -13.48
N ARG A 736 4.57 20.63 -14.81
CA ARG A 736 3.33 20.33 -15.54
C ARG A 736 2.95 18.85 -15.60
N LEU A 737 3.75 17.95 -15.02
CA LEU A 737 3.41 16.52 -15.00
C LEU A 737 2.12 16.31 -14.19
N PRO A 738 1.19 15.47 -14.64
CA PRO A 738 -0.04 15.18 -13.89
C PRO A 738 0.29 14.59 -12.51
N LEU A 739 -0.48 14.97 -11.49
CA LEU A 739 -0.26 14.55 -10.09
C LEU A 739 -0.38 13.02 -9.93
N GLU A 740 -1.23 12.40 -10.73
CA GLU A 740 -1.49 10.96 -10.79
C GLU A 740 -0.20 10.21 -11.17
N THR A 741 0.51 10.70 -12.19
CA THR A 741 1.80 10.14 -12.62
C THR A 741 2.85 10.26 -11.51
N VAL A 742 2.86 11.36 -10.75
CA VAL A 742 3.77 11.55 -9.63
C VAL A 742 3.43 10.61 -8.47
N MET A 743 2.14 10.41 -8.16
CA MET A 743 1.68 9.39 -7.22
C MET A 743 2.02 7.98 -7.71
N GLU A 744 1.98 7.72 -9.02
CA GLU A 744 2.44 6.47 -9.61
C GLU A 744 3.95 6.24 -9.45
N LEU A 745 4.78 7.28 -9.61
CA LEU A 745 6.21 7.22 -9.32
C LEU A 745 6.48 6.90 -7.84
N PHE A 746 5.73 7.51 -6.92
CA PHE A 746 5.77 7.15 -5.51
C PHE A 746 5.36 5.69 -5.25
N ARG A 747 4.31 5.19 -5.91
CA ARG A 747 3.85 3.79 -5.79
C ARG A 747 4.84 2.78 -6.37
N LYS A 748 5.34 2.99 -7.59
CA LYS A 748 6.13 2.01 -8.36
C LYS A 748 7.62 2.06 -8.04
N ILE A 749 8.19 3.26 -7.89
CA ILE A 749 9.64 3.47 -7.68
C ILE A 749 9.97 3.67 -6.20
N GLY A 750 9.07 4.31 -5.46
CA GLY A 750 9.24 4.54 -4.02
C GLY A 750 10.36 5.52 -3.61
N PRO A 751 10.58 6.65 -4.30
CA PRO A 751 11.44 7.72 -3.78
C PRO A 751 10.83 8.34 -2.51
N ARG A 752 11.66 8.87 -1.62
CA ARG A 752 11.17 9.60 -0.42
C ARG A 752 10.71 11.03 -0.74
N VAL A 753 11.40 11.66 -1.69
CA VAL A 753 11.14 13.01 -2.18
C VAL A 753 11.32 12.98 -3.69
N ILE A 754 10.43 13.68 -4.41
CA ILE A 754 10.62 13.97 -5.83
C ILE A 754 10.88 15.48 -5.93
N LEU A 755 11.96 15.86 -6.59
CA LEU A 755 12.29 17.27 -6.83
C LEU A 755 11.59 17.74 -8.10
N ILE A 756 11.12 18.97 -8.12
CA ILE A 756 10.41 19.53 -9.27
C ILE A 756 11.30 20.53 -9.96
N GLU A 757 11.58 20.26 -11.23
CA GLU A 757 12.62 20.92 -11.99
C GLU A 757 12.04 21.52 -13.28
N HIS A 758 12.42 22.76 -13.59
CA HIS A 758 12.11 23.38 -14.86
C HIS A 758 13.37 24.02 -15.45
N ARG A 759 13.85 23.46 -16.57
CA ARG A 759 15.06 23.91 -17.29
C ARG A 759 16.31 23.95 -16.39
N GLY A 760 16.58 22.87 -15.66
CA GLY A 760 17.70 22.80 -14.71
C GLY A 760 17.45 23.48 -13.37
N ARG A 761 16.40 24.30 -13.22
CA ARG A 761 16.14 25.06 -11.98
C ARG A 761 15.18 24.34 -11.05
N LEU A 762 15.50 24.32 -9.76
CA LEU A 762 14.62 23.86 -8.70
C LEU A 762 13.39 24.79 -8.59
N ALA A 763 12.22 24.27 -8.93
CA ALA A 763 10.94 24.95 -8.83
C ALA A 763 10.16 24.59 -7.55
N GLY A 764 10.43 23.41 -6.97
CA GLY A 764 9.82 22.96 -5.73
C GLY A 764 10.22 21.53 -5.37
N LEU A 765 9.59 20.97 -4.34
CA LEU A 765 9.65 19.54 -4.01
C LEU A 765 8.26 19.01 -3.68
N VAL A 766 8.09 17.70 -3.82
CA VAL A 766 6.90 16.98 -3.39
C VAL A 766 7.28 15.70 -2.66
N THR A 767 6.50 15.36 -1.63
CA THR A 767 6.59 14.10 -0.88
C THR A 767 5.25 13.37 -0.94
N VAL A 768 5.23 12.09 -0.57
CA VAL A 768 3.97 11.32 -0.49
C VAL A 768 2.94 11.99 0.43
N LYS A 769 3.39 12.67 1.49
CA LYS A 769 2.50 13.38 2.44
C LYS A 769 1.80 14.56 1.78
N ASP A 770 2.46 15.26 0.85
CA ASP A 770 1.91 16.41 0.14
C ASP A 770 0.86 15.95 -0.89
N CYS A 771 1.13 14.85 -1.61
CA CYS A 771 0.13 14.23 -2.50
C CYS A 771 -1.12 13.78 -1.73
N LEU A 772 -0.95 13.10 -0.60
CA LEU A 772 -2.09 12.68 0.25
C LEU A 772 -2.86 13.88 0.79
N LYS A 773 -2.17 14.94 1.25
CA LYS A 773 -2.82 16.18 1.70
C LYS A 773 -3.62 16.86 0.59
N TYR A 774 -3.10 16.85 -0.65
CA TYR A 774 -3.84 17.35 -1.81
C TYR A 774 -5.09 16.51 -2.08
N GLN A 775 -4.95 15.18 -2.06
CA GLN A 775 -6.07 14.25 -2.26
C GLN A 775 -7.21 14.51 -1.26
N PHE A 776 -6.93 14.55 0.05
CA PHE A 776 -7.95 14.84 1.07
C PHE A 776 -8.62 16.20 0.86
N LYS A 777 -7.86 17.22 0.44
CA LYS A 777 -8.41 18.55 0.15
C LYS A 777 -9.33 18.51 -1.07
N ALA A 778 -8.95 17.80 -2.12
CA ALA A 778 -9.76 17.65 -3.33
C ALA A 778 -11.06 16.89 -3.04
N GLU A 779 -10.99 15.80 -2.28
CA GLU A 779 -12.15 15.02 -1.82
C GLU A 779 -13.11 15.87 -0.98
N ALA A 780 -12.61 16.59 0.02
CA ALA A 780 -13.42 17.47 0.86
C ALA A 780 -14.06 18.63 0.07
N SER A 781 -13.36 19.15 -0.94
CA SER A 781 -13.90 20.20 -1.83
C SER A 781 -15.02 19.63 -2.71
N ALA A 782 -14.83 18.44 -3.30
CA ALA A 782 -15.85 17.76 -4.09
C ALA A 782 -17.08 17.35 -3.27
N GLU A 783 -16.91 16.94 -2.01
CA GLU A 783 -18.03 16.69 -1.09
C GLU A 783 -18.80 17.97 -0.75
N ALA A 784 -18.11 19.10 -0.56
CA ALA A 784 -18.74 20.41 -0.33
C ALA A 784 -19.50 20.89 -1.59
N GLU A 785 -18.88 20.85 -2.76
CA GLU A 785 -19.51 21.19 -4.06
C GLU A 785 -20.73 20.30 -4.34
N ALA A 786 -20.65 18.99 -4.03
CA ALA A 786 -21.79 18.08 -4.17
C ALA A 786 -22.91 18.36 -3.16
N ALA A 787 -22.58 18.83 -1.95
CA ALA A 787 -23.57 19.26 -0.96
C ALA A 787 -24.23 20.59 -1.34
N GLU A 788 -23.47 21.53 -1.90
CA GLU A 788 -23.95 22.83 -2.38
C GLU A 788 -24.82 22.67 -3.64
N ALA A 789 -24.39 21.88 -4.63
CA ALA A 789 -25.21 21.54 -5.80
C ALA A 789 -26.49 20.77 -5.42
N ALA A 790 -26.46 19.95 -4.37
CA ALA A 790 -27.64 19.29 -3.82
C ALA A 790 -28.56 20.24 -3.01
N ALA A 791 -28.05 21.38 -2.56
CA ALA A 791 -28.87 22.45 -1.95
C ALA A 791 -29.53 23.32 -3.03
N ASP A 792 -28.77 23.70 -4.06
CA ASP A 792 -29.23 24.58 -5.16
C ASP A 792 -30.32 23.90 -6.01
N HIS A 793 -30.27 22.57 -6.17
CA HIS A 793 -31.35 21.81 -6.83
C HIS A 793 -32.62 21.61 -5.98
N HIS A 794 -32.65 22.03 -4.72
CA HIS A 794 -33.71 21.69 -3.77
C HIS A 794 -34.41 22.91 -3.14
N GLN A 795 -35.04 23.72 -3.99
CA GLN A 795 -36.08 24.68 -3.58
C GLN A 795 -37.40 23.99 -3.12
N THR A 796 -37.29 22.75 -2.63
CA THR A 796 -38.33 21.92 -2.01
C THR A 796 -37.73 21.24 -0.78
N GLY A 797 -37.67 21.98 0.33
CA GLY A 797 -36.93 21.60 1.53
C GLY A 797 -37.44 20.36 2.25
N SER A 798 -36.85 19.19 1.96
CA SER A 798 -37.08 17.96 2.75
C SER A 798 -35.78 17.17 2.99
N GLY A 799 -34.98 16.90 1.95
CA GLY A 799 -33.81 16.02 2.04
C GLY A 799 -32.71 16.49 3.00
N HIS A 800 -32.34 17.78 2.96
CA HIS A 800 -31.26 18.31 3.80
C HIS A 800 -31.64 18.39 5.29
N HIS A 801 -32.88 18.81 5.59
CA HIS A 801 -33.42 18.76 6.95
C HIS A 801 -33.51 17.33 7.48
N LEU A 802 -33.96 16.36 6.69
CA LEU A 802 -33.96 14.94 7.09
C LEU A 802 -32.56 14.41 7.38
N ARG A 803 -31.56 14.76 6.56
CA ARG A 803 -30.18 14.28 6.73
C ARG A 803 -29.51 14.91 7.96
N ARG A 804 -29.67 16.22 8.17
CA ARG A 804 -29.17 16.93 9.36
C ARG A 804 -29.88 16.47 10.64
N ARG A 805 -31.22 16.38 10.62
CA ARG A 805 -32.02 15.87 11.74
C ARG A 805 -31.64 14.43 12.10
N ARG A 806 -31.37 13.57 11.11
CA ARG A 806 -30.87 12.20 11.35
C ARG A 806 -29.49 12.20 12.02
N GLN A 807 -28.62 13.16 11.69
CA GLN A 807 -27.33 13.30 12.35
C GLN A 807 -27.48 13.83 13.79
N GLU A 808 -28.35 14.81 14.01
CA GLU A 808 -28.71 15.32 15.35
C GLU A 808 -29.36 14.20 16.21
N GLU A 809 -30.27 13.40 15.66
CA GLU A 809 -30.89 12.23 16.32
C GLU A 809 -29.86 11.11 16.60
N GLU A 810 -28.89 10.87 15.71
CA GLU A 810 -27.80 9.92 15.94
C GLU A 810 -26.82 10.42 17.03
N GLU A 811 -26.51 11.71 17.08
CA GLU A 811 -25.65 12.31 18.12
C GLU A 811 -26.35 12.37 19.48
N GLU A 812 -27.64 12.71 19.53
CA GLU A 812 -28.44 12.65 20.77
C GLU A 812 -28.56 11.21 21.28
N GLY A 813 -28.75 10.25 20.38
CA GLY A 813 -28.71 8.82 20.70
C GLY A 813 -27.36 8.39 21.32
N GLN A 814 -26.24 8.87 20.77
CA GLN A 814 -24.91 8.62 21.32
C GLN A 814 -24.71 9.23 22.71
N GLU A 815 -25.15 10.47 22.95
CA GLU A 815 -25.07 11.09 24.29
C GLU A 815 -25.94 10.37 25.33
N ARG A 816 -27.14 9.92 24.95
CA ARG A 816 -28.02 9.12 25.82
C ARG A 816 -27.36 7.78 26.20
N VAL A 817 -26.81 7.06 25.22
CA VAL A 817 -26.06 5.81 25.46
C VAL A 817 -24.81 6.06 26.31
N TRP A 818 -24.08 7.15 26.07
CA TRP A 818 -22.93 7.54 26.88
C TRP A 818 -23.32 7.87 28.33
N GLY A 819 -24.49 8.50 28.54
CA GLY A 819 -25.10 8.70 29.86
C GLY A 819 -25.30 7.38 30.62
N MET A 820 -25.89 6.37 29.96
CA MET A 820 -26.09 5.04 30.53
C MET A 820 -24.76 4.32 30.83
N ILE A 821 -23.78 4.40 29.93
CA ILE A 821 -22.45 3.80 30.14
C ILE A 821 -21.74 4.45 31.34
N LYS A 822 -21.80 5.77 31.51
CA LYS A 822 -21.24 6.47 32.68
C LYS A 822 -21.88 6.00 33.99
N ALA A 823 -23.20 5.84 34.02
CA ALA A 823 -23.90 5.34 35.21
C ALA A 823 -23.48 3.89 35.57
N ALA A 824 -23.39 3.01 34.57
CA ALA A 824 -22.91 1.64 34.77
C ALA A 824 -21.43 1.60 35.21
N ALA A 825 -20.58 2.43 34.61
CA ALA A 825 -19.17 2.54 34.95
C ALA A 825 -18.94 2.98 36.40
N GLY A 826 -19.68 4.00 36.87
CA GLY A 826 -19.64 4.45 38.27
C GLY A 826 -20.07 3.34 39.22
N TRP A 827 -21.21 2.69 38.95
CA TRP A 827 -21.70 1.58 39.78
C TRP A 827 -20.71 0.41 39.89
N VAL A 828 -20.00 0.06 38.81
CA VAL A 828 -18.95 -0.96 38.83
C VAL A 828 -17.74 -0.49 39.64
N SER A 829 -17.27 0.75 39.45
CA SER A 829 -16.15 1.31 40.22
C SER A 829 -16.45 1.31 41.73
N ASP A 830 -17.62 1.79 42.14
CA ASP A 830 -18.08 1.84 43.53
C ASP A 830 -18.25 0.45 44.16
N THR A 831 -18.60 -0.54 43.35
CA THR A 831 -18.77 -1.93 43.80
C THR A 831 -17.40 -2.61 43.97
N VAL A 832 -16.48 -2.45 43.01
CA VAL A 832 -15.09 -2.95 43.11
C VAL A 832 -14.31 -2.24 44.22
N GLY A 833 -14.54 -0.94 44.42
CA GLY A 833 -13.97 -0.16 45.52
C GLY A 833 -14.40 -0.68 46.90
N ARG A 834 -15.71 -0.97 47.08
CA ARG A 834 -16.23 -1.61 48.30
C ARG A 834 -15.66 -3.01 48.52
N VAL A 835 -15.73 -3.87 47.51
CA VAL A 835 -15.33 -5.29 47.62
C VAL A 835 -13.83 -5.45 47.85
N SER A 836 -12.99 -4.57 47.27
CA SER A 836 -11.53 -4.60 47.46
C SER A 836 -11.03 -3.90 48.73
N GLY A 837 -11.91 -3.37 49.58
CA GLY A 837 -11.54 -2.57 50.75
C GLY A 837 -10.71 -1.33 50.38
N GLY A 838 -10.97 -0.75 49.21
CA GLY A 838 -10.24 0.40 48.66
C GLY A 838 -8.85 0.11 48.08
N ARG A 839 -8.39 -1.15 48.04
CA ARG A 839 -7.08 -1.51 47.43
C ARG A 839 -7.08 -1.51 45.91
N VAL A 840 -8.22 -1.75 45.27
CA VAL A 840 -8.37 -1.72 43.81
C VAL A 840 -9.30 -0.58 43.44
N ARG A 841 -8.71 0.56 43.04
CA ARG A 841 -9.44 1.67 42.42
C ARG A 841 -9.36 1.53 40.90
N LEU A 842 -10.50 1.42 40.24
CA LEU A 842 -10.61 1.44 38.77
C LEU A 842 -10.55 2.89 38.24
N SER A 843 -9.42 3.56 38.53
CA SER A 843 -9.07 4.92 38.12
C SER A 843 -10.14 6.01 38.31
N ASP A 844 -10.17 6.62 39.50
CA ASP A 844 -10.77 7.95 39.68
C ASP A 844 -9.77 9.04 39.28
N SER A 845 -10.02 9.69 38.12
CA SER A 845 -9.53 11.04 37.80
C SER A 845 -10.53 11.67 36.84
N TRP A 846 -11.72 12.01 37.33
CA TRP A 846 -12.75 12.68 36.53
C TRP A 846 -12.83 14.19 36.77
N GLU A 847 -12.35 14.66 37.92
CA GLU A 847 -12.36 16.10 38.29
C GLU A 847 -10.94 16.70 38.27
N GLY A 848 -9.94 16.00 38.81
CA GLY A 848 -8.59 16.54 38.99
C GLY A 848 -7.79 16.84 37.71
N GLU A 849 -8.00 16.13 36.61
CA GLU A 849 -7.28 16.40 35.34
C GLU A 849 -7.79 17.71 34.69
N ARG A 850 -9.13 17.89 34.65
CA ARG A 850 -9.76 19.09 34.08
C ARG A 850 -9.56 20.33 34.95
N GLU A 851 -9.48 20.20 36.27
CA GLU A 851 -9.09 21.32 37.12
C GLU A 851 -7.62 21.71 36.90
N ARG A 852 -6.70 20.75 36.76
CA ARG A 852 -5.28 21.04 36.49
C ARG A 852 -5.03 21.65 35.11
N GLU A 853 -5.79 21.27 34.08
CA GLU A 853 -5.75 21.96 32.79
C GLU A 853 -6.31 23.38 32.91
N ARG A 854 -7.46 23.56 33.58
CA ARG A 854 -8.07 24.89 33.81
C ARG A 854 -7.23 25.81 34.71
N GLU A 855 -6.48 25.26 35.66
CA GLU A 855 -5.52 26.02 36.48
C GLU A 855 -4.32 26.46 35.64
N ARG A 856 -3.77 25.59 34.78
CA ARG A 856 -2.70 25.95 33.85
C ARG A 856 -3.12 26.99 32.81
N GLU A 857 -4.35 26.91 32.31
CA GLU A 857 -4.94 27.93 31.44
C GLU A 857 -5.19 29.25 32.18
N ARG A 858 -5.57 29.21 33.46
CA ARG A 858 -5.77 30.42 34.28
C ARG A 858 -4.47 31.10 34.71
N GLU A 859 -3.42 30.35 35.03
CA GLU A 859 -2.12 30.92 35.40
C GLU A 859 -1.35 31.48 34.18
N GLY A 860 -1.66 31.01 32.97
CA GLY A 860 -1.05 31.50 31.73
C GLY A 860 -1.53 32.89 31.25
N VAL A 861 -2.62 33.43 31.82
CA VAL A 861 -3.29 34.65 31.29
C VAL A 861 -3.59 35.66 32.41
N VAL A 862 -2.55 36.16 33.09
CA VAL A 862 -2.65 37.37 33.91
C VAL A 862 -1.51 38.35 33.59
N GLY A 863 -1.82 39.31 32.72
CA GLY A 863 -0.87 40.34 32.29
C GLY A 863 -1.56 41.61 31.75
N GLY A 864 -2.31 42.33 32.59
CA GLY A 864 -2.63 43.74 32.34
C GLY A 864 -4.07 44.23 32.53
N VAL A 865 -4.27 44.99 33.62
CA VAL A 865 -5.07 46.24 33.70
C VAL A 865 -6.59 46.25 33.35
N GLY A 866 -7.42 46.42 34.41
CA GLY A 866 -8.24 47.65 34.54
C GLY A 866 -9.69 47.72 34.02
N ARG A 867 -10.64 47.51 34.94
CA ARG A 867 -12.04 48.03 35.07
C ARG A 867 -12.33 49.47 34.54
N PRO A 868 -13.60 49.96 34.41
CA PRO A 868 -14.88 49.47 35.02
C PRO A 868 -16.23 49.54 34.22
N ARG A 869 -17.20 48.72 34.68
CA ARG A 869 -18.68 48.88 34.84
C ARG A 869 -19.52 49.95 34.07
N GLY A 870 -20.64 49.48 33.53
CA GLY A 870 -22.00 50.10 33.53
C GLY A 870 -23.03 49.12 32.90
N LEU A 871 -24.14 48.66 33.50
CA LEU A 871 -25.37 49.26 34.06
C LEU A 871 -26.51 49.58 33.05
N GLY A 872 -27.37 48.57 32.82
CA GLY A 872 -28.86 48.67 32.82
C GLY A 872 -29.63 49.33 31.66
N GLY A 873 -30.86 48.84 31.38
CA GLY A 873 -31.90 49.60 30.66
C GLY A 873 -32.92 48.77 29.85
N HIS A 874 -34.22 48.90 30.15
CA HIS A 874 -35.37 48.38 29.38
C HIS A 874 -35.97 49.46 28.44
N GLY A 875 -36.74 49.06 27.41
CA GLY A 875 -37.72 49.90 26.67
C GLY A 875 -37.72 49.60 25.16
N ILE A 876 -38.77 49.22 24.41
CA ILE A 876 -40.22 49.54 24.30
C ILE A 876 -40.52 50.40 23.04
N LEU A 877 -41.25 49.80 22.06
CA LEU A 877 -42.07 50.40 20.96
C LEU A 877 -41.37 51.39 19.97
N ASP A 878 -41.86 51.77 18.77
CA ASP A 878 -43.12 51.56 18.02
C ASP A 878 -42.92 51.78 16.48
N GLY A 879 -43.94 51.51 15.65
CA GLY A 879 -44.16 52.04 14.27
C GLY A 879 -43.56 51.21 13.11
N THR A 880 -44.28 50.56 12.18
CA THR A 880 -45.43 50.91 11.28
C THR A 880 -45.15 51.97 10.22
N GLU A 881 -45.18 51.60 8.93
CA GLU A 881 -46.25 51.98 7.98
C GLU A 881 -46.12 51.20 6.63
N ASP A 882 -47.23 51.17 5.86
CA ASP A 882 -47.55 50.22 4.77
C ASP A 882 -47.66 50.89 3.37
N VAL A 883 -48.10 50.09 2.37
CA VAL A 883 -48.64 50.47 1.02
C VAL A 883 -47.54 50.80 -0.02
N GLY A 884 -47.53 50.35 -1.28
CA GLY A 884 -48.45 49.70 -2.25
C GLY A 884 -47.84 50.00 -3.65
N ASP A 885 -48.26 49.55 -4.84
CA ASP A 885 -49.30 48.63 -5.34
C ASP A 885 -48.89 48.22 -6.79
N GLU A 886 -49.52 47.15 -7.32
CA GLU A 886 -50.02 46.92 -8.72
C GLU A 886 -49.27 47.42 -10.01
N ASP A 887 -49.48 46.88 -11.23
CA ASP A 887 -49.90 45.56 -11.75
C ASP A 887 -49.78 45.58 -13.32
N GLY A 888 -49.76 44.42 -14.00
CA GLY A 888 -50.01 44.22 -15.45
C GLY A 888 -48.95 44.69 -16.48
N GLY A 889 -48.81 44.09 -17.67
CA GLY A 889 -49.43 42.88 -18.23
C GLY A 889 -49.30 42.79 -19.78
N LEU A 890 -49.62 41.61 -20.35
CA LEU A 890 -49.92 41.26 -21.77
C LEU A 890 -48.83 40.57 -22.64
N ASP A 891 -49.27 39.43 -23.19
CA ASP A 891 -48.61 38.38 -24.01
C ASP A 891 -48.72 38.68 -25.54
N PRO A 892 -48.72 37.73 -26.54
CA PRO A 892 -48.50 36.26 -26.54
C PRO A 892 -47.72 35.64 -27.75
N VAL A 893 -47.55 34.30 -27.75
CA VAL A 893 -48.05 33.31 -28.79
C VAL A 893 -47.19 32.02 -28.95
N SER A 894 -47.77 30.90 -28.48
CA SER A 894 -47.76 29.46 -28.91
C SER A 894 -46.56 28.72 -29.58
N THR A 895 -45.99 27.76 -28.83
CA THR A 895 -45.91 26.29 -29.07
C THR A 895 -46.14 25.63 -30.46
N SER A 896 -45.27 24.68 -30.87
CA SER A 896 -45.49 23.20 -30.71
C SER A 896 -44.71 22.25 -31.69
N SER A 897 -44.64 20.96 -31.32
CA SER A 897 -44.30 19.73 -32.09
C SER A 897 -42.82 19.28 -32.25
N GLY A 898 -42.59 17.97 -32.04
CA GLY A 898 -41.33 17.22 -32.30
C GLY A 898 -41.42 16.33 -33.57
N PRO A 899 -40.69 15.19 -33.72
CA PRO A 899 -39.96 14.40 -32.71
C PRO A 899 -38.48 14.10 -33.08
N THR A 900 -37.85 13.20 -32.32
CA THR A 900 -36.45 12.76 -32.40
C THR A 900 -36.12 11.82 -33.56
N ALA A 901 -34.94 11.99 -34.17
CA ALA A 901 -34.22 10.95 -34.92
C ALA A 901 -32.69 11.21 -34.81
N ALA A 902 -31.90 10.13 -34.69
CA ALA A 902 -30.46 10.24 -34.46
C ALA A 902 -29.68 10.64 -35.73
N ALA A 903 -28.66 11.48 -35.58
CA ALA A 903 -27.70 11.81 -36.63
C ALA A 903 -26.27 11.78 -36.09
N SER A 904 -25.40 11.07 -36.80
CA SER A 904 -23.97 10.94 -36.53
C SER A 904 -23.25 12.29 -36.62
N SER A 905 -22.45 12.62 -35.60
CA SER A 905 -21.61 13.82 -35.60
C SER A 905 -20.36 13.61 -36.45
N SER A 906 -20.47 13.81 -37.77
CA SER A 906 -19.30 13.99 -38.63
C SER A 906 -18.58 15.31 -38.26
N CYS A 907 -17.44 15.23 -37.59
CA CYS A 907 -16.61 16.41 -37.35
C CYS A 907 -16.11 16.99 -38.68
N ARG A 908 -16.19 18.31 -38.82
CA ARG A 908 -15.74 19.04 -40.01
C ARG A 908 -14.21 18.94 -40.12
N MET A 909 -13.71 18.49 -41.26
CA MET A 909 -12.27 18.38 -41.50
C MET A 909 -11.58 19.74 -41.61
N ASN A 910 -10.36 19.80 -41.08
CA ASN A 910 -9.49 20.97 -41.12
C ASN A 910 -8.53 20.83 -42.33
N PRO A 911 -8.50 21.73 -43.33
CA PRO A 911 -7.85 21.46 -44.64
C PRO A 911 -6.31 21.40 -44.67
N SER A 912 -5.64 21.28 -43.52
CA SER A 912 -4.18 21.35 -43.38
C SER A 912 -3.59 20.27 -42.45
N ALA A 913 -4.34 19.20 -42.18
CA ALA A 913 -3.84 18.06 -41.41
C ALA A 913 -3.03 17.11 -42.31
N ASN A 914 -1.85 16.70 -41.83
CA ASN A 914 -1.00 15.70 -42.47
C ASN A 914 -1.54 14.31 -42.14
N ARG A 915 -1.95 13.51 -43.14
CA ARG A 915 -2.61 12.21 -42.89
C ARG A 915 -1.66 11.18 -42.28
N PHE A 916 -0.35 11.32 -42.50
CA PHE A 916 0.65 10.50 -41.78
C PHE A 916 0.68 10.84 -40.29
N ASP A 917 0.53 12.12 -39.90
CA ASP A 917 0.50 12.51 -38.49
C ASP A 917 -0.82 12.10 -37.84
N GLU A 918 -1.93 12.07 -38.59
CA GLU A 918 -3.18 11.43 -38.17
C GLU A 918 -3.01 9.91 -37.95
N LEU A 919 -2.31 9.20 -38.83
CA LEU A 919 -1.98 7.78 -38.62
C LEU A 919 -1.14 7.57 -37.35
N VAL A 920 -0.11 8.40 -37.13
CA VAL A 920 0.73 8.32 -35.92
C VAL A 920 -0.12 8.52 -34.66
N LEU A 921 -1.04 9.48 -34.67
CA LEU A 921 -1.96 9.71 -33.55
C LEU A 921 -2.97 8.57 -33.38
N ALA A 922 -3.56 8.04 -34.46
CA ALA A 922 -4.49 6.92 -34.40
C ALA A 922 -3.84 5.63 -33.89
N LEU A 923 -2.62 5.32 -34.34
CA LEU A 923 -1.84 4.19 -33.80
C LEU A 923 -1.51 4.41 -32.31
N LYS A 924 -1.26 5.64 -31.88
CA LYS A 924 -0.97 5.99 -30.47
C LYS A 924 -2.21 5.89 -29.58
N ASP A 925 -3.38 6.27 -30.09
CA ASP A 925 -4.66 6.20 -29.39
C ASP A 925 -5.16 4.75 -29.29
N ALA A 926 -5.04 3.97 -30.37
CA ALA A 926 -5.34 2.54 -30.40
C ALA A 926 -4.45 1.70 -29.47
N LEU A 927 -3.22 2.15 -29.21
CA LEU A 927 -2.31 1.56 -28.21
C LEU A 927 -2.59 2.06 -26.77
N GLY A 928 -3.48 3.03 -26.61
CA GLY A 928 -4.01 3.52 -25.33
C GLY A 928 -3.02 4.25 -24.40
N PRO A 929 -3.55 4.90 -23.36
CA PRO A 929 -2.75 5.49 -22.28
C PRO A 929 -2.38 4.47 -21.18
N SER A 930 -2.87 3.24 -21.25
CA SER A 930 -2.89 2.29 -20.13
C SER A 930 -1.52 1.65 -19.84
N SER A 931 -1.25 1.40 -18.55
CA SER A 931 0.04 0.88 -18.09
C SER A 931 0.18 -0.65 -18.18
N GLY A 932 -0.60 -1.34 -19.02
CA GLY A 932 -0.58 -2.79 -19.25
C GLY A 932 -0.91 -3.15 -20.70
N LEU A 933 0.03 -3.80 -21.39
CA LEU A 933 -0.16 -4.52 -22.65
C LEU A 933 0.87 -5.65 -22.65
N THR A 934 0.45 -6.91 -22.48
CA THR A 934 1.23 -8.07 -22.98
C THR A 934 0.97 -8.23 -24.48
N SER A 935 1.44 -9.32 -25.10
CA SER A 935 1.03 -9.73 -26.45
C SER A 935 -0.49 -9.80 -26.62
N ASP A 936 -1.19 -10.10 -25.53
CA ASP A 936 -2.57 -10.60 -25.52
C ASP A 936 -3.59 -9.45 -25.48
N ASP A 937 -3.15 -8.24 -25.13
CA ASP A 937 -3.98 -7.03 -25.02
C ASP A 937 -3.96 -6.17 -26.30
N VAL A 938 -3.14 -6.51 -27.30
CA VAL A 938 -2.97 -5.73 -28.53
C VAL A 938 -3.80 -6.33 -29.67
N ASP A 939 -4.83 -5.61 -30.11
CA ASP A 939 -5.56 -5.97 -31.33
C ASP A 939 -4.69 -5.69 -32.58
N VAL A 940 -3.96 -6.71 -33.00
CA VAL A 940 -3.12 -6.70 -34.20
C VAL A 940 -3.95 -6.46 -35.46
N GLU A 941 -5.21 -6.90 -35.51
CA GLU A 941 -6.07 -6.75 -36.67
C GLU A 941 -6.55 -5.29 -36.83
N HIS A 942 -6.93 -4.65 -35.72
CA HIS A 942 -7.24 -3.22 -35.68
C HIS A 942 -6.03 -2.35 -36.07
N LEU A 943 -4.85 -2.60 -35.51
CA LEU A 943 -3.62 -1.87 -35.89
C LEU A 943 -3.22 -2.12 -37.36
N THR A 944 -3.42 -3.35 -37.86
CA THR A 944 -3.21 -3.67 -39.29
C THR A 944 -4.17 -2.88 -40.17
N GLN A 945 -5.42 -2.70 -39.76
CA GLN A 945 -6.41 -1.93 -40.50
C GLN A 945 -6.07 -0.44 -40.52
N LEU A 946 -5.66 0.16 -39.38
CA LEU A 946 -5.18 1.55 -39.35
C LEU A 946 -4.00 1.78 -40.30
N MET A 947 -3.02 0.86 -40.33
CA MET A 947 -1.93 0.94 -41.30
C MET A 947 -2.38 0.73 -42.76
N ARG A 948 -3.46 -0.03 -43.00
CA ARG A 948 -3.99 -0.28 -44.34
C ARG A 948 -4.76 0.93 -44.89
N ASP A 949 -5.52 1.61 -44.04
CA ASP A 949 -6.37 2.76 -44.40
C ASP A 949 -5.55 4.02 -44.75
N TYR A 950 -4.32 4.12 -44.25
CA TYR A 950 -3.38 5.13 -44.69
C TYR A 950 -2.81 4.82 -46.09
N ALA A 951 -3.12 5.68 -47.07
CA ALA A 951 -2.48 5.67 -48.38
C ALA A 951 -1.21 6.54 -48.34
N SER A 952 -0.07 5.98 -48.71
CA SER A 952 1.24 6.62 -48.61
C SER A 952 1.39 7.82 -49.56
N ASP A 953 1.77 8.98 -49.02
CA ASP A 953 2.30 10.12 -49.79
C ASP A 953 3.72 10.46 -49.29
N PRO A 954 4.76 10.37 -50.14
CA PRO A 954 6.12 10.77 -49.79
C PRO A 954 6.26 12.16 -49.15
N ARG A 955 5.39 13.12 -49.50
CA ARG A 955 5.42 14.49 -48.95
C ARG A 955 5.16 14.54 -47.45
N GLU A 956 4.41 13.56 -46.94
CA GLU A 956 3.94 13.51 -45.56
C GLU A 956 4.98 12.90 -44.59
N TRP A 957 5.69 11.86 -45.03
CA TRP A 957 6.65 11.11 -44.21
C TRP A 957 8.13 11.33 -44.57
N ALA A 958 8.47 11.97 -45.70
CA ALA A 958 9.87 12.14 -46.14
C ALA A 958 10.78 12.78 -45.09
N ARG A 959 10.25 13.64 -44.20
CA ARG A 959 11.01 14.22 -43.07
C ARG A 959 11.64 13.19 -42.14
N PHE A 960 11.08 11.97 -42.07
CA PHE A 960 11.59 10.86 -41.28
C PHE A 960 12.44 9.88 -42.10
N ALA A 961 12.38 9.90 -43.43
CA ALA A 961 13.02 8.92 -44.31
C ALA A 961 14.48 9.27 -44.66
N MET A 962 15.37 9.30 -43.66
CA MET A 962 16.79 9.57 -43.87
C MET A 962 17.57 8.31 -44.26
N GLY A 963 17.93 8.15 -45.53
CA GLY A 963 18.72 7.03 -46.06
C GLY A 963 20.24 7.21 -45.96
N ASP A 964 20.99 6.11 -46.10
CA ASP A 964 22.47 6.07 -46.14
C ASP A 964 22.94 4.85 -46.96
N GLU A 965 23.44 5.08 -48.19
CA GLU A 965 23.86 4.00 -49.10
C GLU A 965 24.96 3.10 -48.53
N SER A 966 25.77 3.60 -47.58
CA SER A 966 26.83 2.78 -46.95
C SER A 966 26.25 1.62 -46.14
N ARG A 967 25.04 1.80 -45.58
CA ARG A 967 24.35 0.83 -44.73
C ARG A 967 23.42 -0.07 -45.54
N GLY A 968 23.01 -1.20 -44.96
CA GLY A 968 21.95 -2.04 -45.54
C GLY A 968 20.58 -1.37 -45.46
N TYR A 969 20.31 -0.74 -44.32
CA TYR A 969 19.16 0.14 -44.09
C TYR A 969 19.47 1.12 -42.94
N THR A 970 18.71 2.20 -42.84
CA THR A 970 18.70 3.11 -41.68
C THR A 970 17.43 2.92 -40.85
N ARG A 971 17.50 3.27 -39.55
CA ARG A 971 16.37 3.18 -38.60
C ARG A 971 16.06 4.59 -38.11
N ASN A 972 14.92 5.15 -38.49
CA ASN A 972 14.59 6.53 -38.20
C ASN A 972 13.36 6.61 -37.29
N LEU A 973 13.54 7.10 -36.06
CA LEU A 973 12.47 7.11 -35.06
C LEU A 973 11.44 8.20 -35.37
N VAL A 974 10.17 7.80 -35.47
CA VAL A 974 9.02 8.69 -35.69
C VAL A 974 8.40 9.07 -34.34
N ASP A 975 8.03 8.06 -33.54
CA ASP A 975 7.40 8.24 -32.22
C ASP A 975 7.75 7.04 -31.30
N GLU A 976 7.96 7.29 -30.00
CA GLU A 976 8.20 6.27 -28.96
C GLU A 976 6.88 5.77 -28.31
N GLY A 977 5.74 6.09 -28.93
CA GLY A 977 4.41 5.72 -28.48
C GLY A 977 4.10 6.26 -27.08
N ASN A 978 3.64 5.34 -26.23
CA ASN A 978 3.45 5.49 -24.79
C ASN A 978 4.64 4.92 -23.98
N GLY A 979 5.80 4.72 -24.61
CA GLY A 979 6.99 4.08 -24.02
C GLY A 979 6.98 2.55 -24.07
N LYS A 980 5.90 1.94 -24.56
CA LYS A 980 5.73 0.48 -24.80
C LYS A 980 5.56 0.10 -26.27
N SER A 981 5.81 1.03 -27.20
CA SER A 981 5.95 0.73 -28.62
C SER A 981 7.06 1.58 -29.22
N ASN A 982 7.56 1.22 -30.40
CA ASN A 982 8.42 2.09 -31.19
C ASN A 982 7.91 2.14 -32.63
N LEU A 983 7.65 3.34 -33.15
CA LEU A 983 7.29 3.57 -34.54
C LEU A 983 8.51 4.12 -35.30
N LEU A 984 8.96 3.37 -36.31
CA LEU A 984 10.22 3.60 -37.03
C LEU A 984 9.97 3.64 -38.54
N VAL A 985 10.58 4.60 -39.24
CA VAL A 985 10.71 4.57 -40.70
C VAL A 985 12.07 3.97 -41.05
N LEU A 986 12.06 2.82 -41.73
CA LEU A 986 13.25 2.15 -42.23
C LEU A 986 13.43 2.50 -43.71
N VAL A 987 14.63 2.96 -44.07
CA VAL A 987 15.01 3.26 -45.46
C VAL A 987 16.04 2.24 -45.90
N TRP A 988 15.70 1.48 -46.94
CA TRP A 988 16.42 0.30 -47.40
C TRP A 988 17.23 0.61 -48.65
N SER A 989 18.55 0.47 -48.55
CA SER A 989 19.48 0.76 -49.65
C SER A 989 19.27 -0.22 -50.83
N PRO A 990 19.42 0.23 -52.08
CA PRO A 990 19.29 -0.63 -53.27
C PRO A 990 20.13 -1.91 -53.18
N GLY A 991 19.55 -3.05 -53.56
CA GLY A 991 20.22 -4.35 -53.56
C GLY A 991 20.68 -4.89 -52.20
N LYS A 992 20.29 -4.28 -51.08
CA LYS A 992 20.69 -4.68 -49.71
C LYS A 992 19.51 -5.14 -48.86
N GLY A 993 19.80 -5.80 -47.75
CA GLY A 993 18.79 -6.27 -46.80
C GLY A 993 19.33 -6.43 -45.38
N SER A 994 18.45 -6.83 -44.47
CA SER A 994 18.80 -7.16 -43.10
C SER A 994 19.58 -8.48 -43.02
N PRO A 995 20.32 -8.75 -41.93
CA PRO A 995 20.59 -10.13 -41.54
C PRO A 995 19.28 -10.89 -41.26
N ILE A 996 19.35 -12.22 -41.19
CA ILE A 996 18.27 -13.05 -40.64
C ILE A 996 18.22 -12.78 -39.14
N HIS A 997 17.07 -12.40 -38.59
CA HIS A 997 16.96 -11.94 -37.19
C HIS A 997 15.62 -12.27 -36.52
N ASP A 998 15.65 -12.25 -35.18
CA ASP A 998 14.46 -12.29 -34.31
C ASP A 998 14.04 -10.87 -33.87
N HIS A 999 12.85 -10.78 -33.26
CA HIS A 999 12.22 -9.56 -32.77
C HIS A 999 12.29 -9.42 -31.24
N GLY A 1000 13.00 -10.32 -30.56
CA GLY A 1000 13.15 -10.30 -29.11
C GLY A 1000 11.81 -10.47 -28.39
N ASN A 1001 10.95 -11.35 -28.90
CA ASN A 1001 9.58 -11.57 -28.44
C ASN A 1001 8.70 -10.32 -28.52
N ALA A 1002 8.72 -9.67 -29.69
CA ALA A 1002 7.86 -8.53 -30.04
C ALA A 1002 7.10 -8.78 -31.33
N HIS A 1003 5.91 -8.19 -31.42
CA HIS A 1003 5.12 -8.07 -32.64
C HIS A 1003 5.70 -6.93 -33.50
N CYS A 1004 5.68 -7.13 -34.81
CA CYS A 1004 6.14 -6.17 -35.81
C CYS A 1004 5.06 -6.03 -36.91
N LEU A 1005 4.49 -4.83 -37.03
CA LEU A 1005 3.67 -4.44 -38.17
C LEU A 1005 4.49 -3.58 -39.12
N MET A 1006 4.65 -4.05 -40.37
CA MET A 1006 5.41 -3.40 -41.42
C MET A 1006 4.48 -2.94 -42.54
N LYS A 1007 4.36 -1.63 -42.76
CA LYS A 1007 3.74 -1.06 -43.97
C LYS A 1007 4.82 -0.63 -44.97
N ILE A 1008 4.66 -0.98 -46.24
CA ILE A 1008 5.50 -0.46 -47.31
C ILE A 1008 5.03 0.95 -47.69
N LEU A 1009 5.89 1.95 -47.49
CA LEU A 1009 5.60 3.36 -47.81
C LEU A 1009 6.08 3.75 -49.21
N HIS A 1010 7.18 3.17 -49.69
CA HIS A 1010 7.66 3.41 -51.05
C HIS A 1010 8.48 2.24 -51.61
N GLY A 1011 8.25 1.90 -52.88
CA GLY A 1011 8.93 0.80 -53.56
C GLY A 1011 8.53 -0.59 -53.02
N ASP A 1012 9.35 -1.60 -53.32
CA ASP A 1012 9.04 -3.01 -53.00
C ASP A 1012 10.06 -3.63 -52.05
N LEU A 1013 9.61 -4.46 -51.10
CA LEU A 1013 10.48 -5.22 -50.20
C LEU A 1013 10.17 -6.71 -50.25
N THR A 1014 11.21 -7.53 -50.35
CA THR A 1014 11.12 -8.99 -50.26
C THR A 1014 11.39 -9.45 -48.84
N GLU A 1015 10.41 -10.10 -48.22
CA GLU A 1015 10.52 -10.78 -46.93
C GLU A 1015 10.78 -12.28 -47.15
N THR A 1016 11.82 -12.83 -46.53
CA THR A 1016 12.09 -14.27 -46.49
C THR A 1016 12.06 -14.75 -45.04
N ARG A 1017 11.20 -15.70 -44.72
CA ARG A 1017 11.05 -16.30 -43.39
C ARG A 1017 11.75 -17.65 -43.32
N TYR A 1018 12.32 -17.95 -42.16
CA TYR A 1018 13.10 -19.14 -41.86
C TYR A 1018 12.63 -19.79 -40.57
N ASP A 1019 12.84 -21.09 -40.50
CA ASP A 1019 12.57 -21.90 -39.30
C ASP A 1019 13.54 -21.58 -38.17
N PHE A 1020 13.14 -21.80 -36.92
CA PHE A 1020 14.04 -21.64 -35.79
C PHE A 1020 15.03 -22.82 -35.71
N PRO A 1021 16.32 -22.59 -35.47
CA PRO A 1021 17.29 -23.68 -35.31
C PRO A 1021 17.04 -24.43 -33.99
N GLU A 1022 16.84 -25.75 -34.09
CA GLU A 1022 16.64 -26.63 -32.93
C GLU A 1022 17.82 -26.58 -31.95
N SER A 1023 17.52 -26.48 -30.65
CA SER A 1023 18.54 -26.38 -29.61
C SER A 1023 19.25 -27.72 -29.35
N GLY A 1024 20.40 -27.95 -29.99
CA GLY A 1024 21.31 -29.05 -29.65
C GLY A 1024 21.82 -29.92 -30.81
N GLN A 1025 21.45 -29.62 -32.07
CA GLN A 1025 21.99 -30.32 -33.24
C GLN A 1025 23.23 -29.62 -33.84
N GLU A 1026 23.92 -30.31 -34.75
CA GLU A 1026 25.06 -29.81 -35.53
C GLU A 1026 24.71 -28.58 -36.39
N GLU A 1027 25.72 -27.76 -36.72
CA GLU A 1027 25.56 -26.55 -37.55
C GLU A 1027 24.99 -26.92 -38.95
N LYS A 1028 23.78 -26.42 -39.26
CA LYS A 1028 23.01 -26.71 -40.48
C LYS A 1028 22.48 -25.41 -41.11
N PRO A 1029 22.29 -25.35 -42.43
CA PRO A 1029 21.76 -24.16 -43.10
C PRO A 1029 20.32 -23.86 -42.68
N MET A 1030 19.99 -22.57 -42.60
CA MET A 1030 18.66 -22.09 -42.20
C MET A 1030 17.61 -22.46 -43.26
N ARG A 1031 16.60 -23.23 -42.86
CA ARG A 1031 15.50 -23.65 -43.74
C ARG A 1031 14.55 -22.49 -44.02
N VAL A 1032 14.32 -22.17 -45.30
CA VAL A 1032 13.29 -21.20 -45.71
C VAL A 1032 11.89 -21.82 -45.50
N ILE A 1033 11.00 -21.08 -44.84
CA ILE A 1033 9.58 -21.39 -44.71
C ILE A 1033 8.80 -20.75 -45.86
N SER A 1034 9.04 -19.47 -46.14
CA SER A 1034 8.33 -18.71 -47.17
C SER A 1034 9.15 -17.51 -47.66
N GLU A 1035 8.85 -17.07 -48.87
CA GLU A 1035 9.40 -15.85 -49.47
C GLU A 1035 8.27 -15.08 -50.15
N LYS A 1036 8.12 -13.79 -49.84
CA LYS A 1036 7.04 -12.94 -50.35
C LYS A 1036 7.54 -11.54 -50.65
N VAL A 1037 7.17 -11.02 -51.83
CA VAL A 1037 7.37 -9.62 -52.18
C VAL A 1037 6.15 -8.81 -51.73
N HIS A 1038 6.37 -7.79 -50.92
CA HIS A 1038 5.36 -6.83 -50.51
C HIS A 1038 5.52 -5.56 -51.34
N GLN A 1039 4.45 -5.20 -52.06
CA GLN A 1039 4.36 -4.01 -52.92
C GLN A 1039 4.09 -2.75 -52.10
N GLU A 1040 4.24 -1.57 -52.72
CA GLU A 1040 3.88 -0.29 -52.10
C GLU A 1040 2.44 -0.30 -51.53
N ASN A 1041 2.25 0.36 -50.37
CA ASN A 1041 1.05 0.37 -49.53
C ASN A 1041 0.67 -0.96 -48.84
N ALA A 1042 1.28 -2.10 -49.19
CA ALA A 1042 1.02 -3.37 -48.50
C ALA A 1042 1.39 -3.30 -47.01
N VAL A 1043 0.65 -4.07 -46.19
CA VAL A 1043 0.91 -4.26 -44.75
C VAL A 1043 1.22 -5.73 -44.50
N ALA A 1044 2.27 -5.98 -43.74
CA ALA A 1044 2.75 -7.30 -43.33
C ALA A 1044 2.91 -7.37 -41.81
N TYR A 1045 2.70 -8.57 -41.25
CA TYR A 1045 2.81 -8.84 -39.83
C TYR A 1045 3.87 -9.93 -39.56
N MET A 1046 4.71 -9.72 -38.56
CA MET A 1046 5.74 -10.66 -38.13
C MET A 1046 5.82 -10.70 -36.60
N ALA A 1047 6.06 -11.90 -36.05
CA ALA A 1047 6.39 -12.13 -34.65
C ALA A 1047 7.28 -13.38 -34.57
N ASP A 1048 8.02 -13.58 -33.48
CA ASP A 1048 8.97 -14.70 -33.35
C ASP A 1048 8.29 -16.09 -33.35
N GLU A 1049 6.98 -16.16 -33.08
CA GLU A 1049 6.20 -17.40 -33.24
C GLU A 1049 6.07 -17.85 -34.71
N LEU A 1050 6.26 -16.94 -35.67
CA LEU A 1050 6.18 -17.20 -37.11
C LEU A 1050 7.54 -17.55 -37.75
N GLY A 1051 8.59 -17.71 -36.93
CA GLY A 1051 9.97 -17.95 -37.38
C GLY A 1051 10.89 -16.74 -37.21
N VAL A 1052 12.08 -16.80 -37.81
CA VAL A 1052 13.00 -15.66 -37.95
C VAL A 1052 12.98 -15.17 -39.39
N HIS A 1053 13.27 -13.90 -39.66
CA HIS A 1053 13.14 -13.39 -41.03
C HIS A 1053 14.25 -12.45 -41.48
N ARG A 1054 14.27 -12.20 -42.79
CA ARG A 1054 15.10 -11.19 -43.45
C ARG A 1054 14.23 -10.38 -44.40
N VAL A 1055 14.37 -9.06 -44.36
CA VAL A 1055 13.76 -8.14 -45.32
C VAL A 1055 14.85 -7.58 -46.23
N SER A 1056 14.60 -7.51 -47.53
CA SER A 1056 15.57 -7.07 -48.52
C SER A 1056 14.94 -6.23 -49.63
N ASN A 1057 15.64 -5.17 -50.03
CA ASN A 1057 15.32 -4.38 -51.20
C ASN A 1057 16.07 -4.97 -52.41
N ARG A 1058 15.33 -5.56 -53.34
CA ARG A 1058 15.87 -6.09 -54.61
C ARG A 1058 15.83 -5.08 -55.76
N GLY A 1059 15.23 -3.91 -55.53
CA GLY A 1059 15.16 -2.83 -56.50
C GLY A 1059 16.47 -2.05 -56.64
N SER A 1060 16.54 -1.25 -57.70
CA SER A 1060 17.65 -0.33 -57.99
C SER A 1060 17.52 1.04 -57.31
N THR A 1061 16.41 1.31 -56.63
CA THR A 1061 16.13 2.57 -55.91
C THR A 1061 15.93 2.29 -54.42
N PHE A 1062 15.99 3.34 -53.58
CA PHE A 1062 15.64 3.21 -52.17
C PHE A 1062 14.18 2.77 -51.99
N ALA A 1063 13.94 1.85 -51.06
CA ALA A 1063 12.61 1.48 -50.60
C ALA A 1063 12.40 1.97 -49.16
N VAL A 1064 11.17 2.28 -48.78
CA VAL A 1064 10.83 2.84 -47.46
C VAL A 1064 9.70 2.05 -46.84
N SER A 1065 9.82 1.71 -45.55
CA SER A 1065 8.75 1.05 -44.79
C SER A 1065 8.59 1.63 -43.38
N LEU A 1066 7.35 1.68 -42.93
CA LEU A 1066 6.96 2.00 -41.55
C LEU A 1066 6.91 0.71 -40.74
N HIS A 1067 7.55 0.68 -39.58
CA HIS A 1067 7.60 -0.45 -38.67
C HIS A 1067 7.09 -0.03 -37.29
N LEU A 1068 6.05 -0.69 -36.79
CA LEU A 1068 5.58 -0.57 -35.41
C LEU A 1068 5.98 -1.84 -34.64
N TYR A 1069 6.81 -1.67 -33.61
CA TYR A 1069 7.22 -2.76 -32.71
C TYR A 1069 6.52 -2.65 -31.36
N THR A 1070 5.87 -3.73 -30.92
CA THR A 1070 5.14 -3.84 -29.65
C THR A 1070 5.43 -5.18 -28.97
N PRO A 1071 5.98 -5.23 -27.75
CA PRO A 1071 6.74 -4.18 -27.05
C PRO A 1071 8.09 -3.86 -27.76
N PRO A 1072 8.82 -2.78 -27.39
CA PRO A 1072 10.00 -2.32 -28.13
C PRO A 1072 11.28 -3.06 -27.69
N ASN A 1073 11.21 -4.39 -27.58
CA ASN A 1073 12.25 -5.22 -26.99
C ASN A 1073 13.56 -5.15 -27.78
N VAL A 1074 13.51 -5.14 -29.12
CA VAL A 1074 14.70 -4.99 -29.99
C VAL A 1074 15.48 -3.70 -29.69
N ALA A 1075 14.79 -2.61 -29.37
CA ALA A 1075 15.43 -1.33 -29.08
C ALA A 1075 16.04 -1.28 -27.67
N LYS A 1076 15.43 -1.93 -26.68
CA LYS A 1076 15.85 -1.88 -25.27
C LYS A 1076 16.80 -3.02 -24.87
N GLY A 1077 16.64 -4.21 -25.45
CA GLY A 1077 17.43 -5.42 -25.16
C GLY A 1077 18.40 -5.83 -26.28
N GLY A 1078 18.06 -5.51 -27.53
CA GLY A 1078 18.74 -6.04 -28.72
C GLY A 1078 17.97 -7.19 -29.38
N CYS A 1079 18.53 -7.75 -30.44
CA CYS A 1079 18.01 -8.93 -31.14
C CYS A 1079 19.14 -9.92 -31.43
N HIS A 1080 18.76 -11.15 -31.77
CA HIS A 1080 19.70 -12.14 -32.31
C HIS A 1080 19.68 -12.13 -33.82
N ILE A 1081 20.85 -12.33 -34.40
CA ILE A 1081 21.04 -12.60 -35.83
C ILE A 1081 21.53 -14.04 -36.02
N PHE A 1082 21.15 -14.63 -37.15
CA PHE A 1082 21.41 -16.02 -37.49
C PHE A 1082 22.23 -16.10 -38.78
N ASN A 1083 23.27 -16.93 -38.77
CA ASN A 1083 24.04 -17.21 -39.98
C ASN A 1083 23.22 -18.11 -40.93
N PRO A 1084 23.05 -17.77 -42.22
CA PRO A 1084 22.24 -18.55 -43.16
C PRO A 1084 22.80 -19.96 -43.46
N GLU A 1085 24.11 -20.17 -43.39
CA GLU A 1085 24.79 -21.42 -43.75
C GLU A 1085 24.92 -22.39 -42.57
N THR A 1086 25.06 -21.87 -41.35
CA THR A 1086 25.34 -22.68 -40.14
C THR A 1086 24.25 -22.63 -39.07
N GLY A 1087 23.24 -21.78 -39.23
CA GLY A 1087 22.18 -21.56 -38.24
C GLY A 1087 22.65 -20.88 -36.94
N LYS A 1088 23.94 -20.52 -36.87
CA LYS A 1088 24.59 -20.04 -35.65
C LYS A 1088 23.99 -18.71 -35.17
N LYS A 1089 23.45 -18.73 -33.95
CA LYS A 1089 22.84 -17.58 -33.26
C LYS A 1089 23.90 -16.66 -32.64
N SER A 1090 23.80 -15.36 -32.85
CA SER A 1090 24.63 -14.34 -32.17
C SER A 1090 23.79 -13.12 -31.78
N HIS A 1091 24.08 -12.49 -30.63
CA HIS A 1091 23.26 -11.42 -30.06
C HIS A 1091 23.85 -10.02 -30.30
N ILE A 1092 23.10 -9.14 -30.97
CA ILE A 1092 23.45 -7.72 -31.13
C ILE A 1092 22.82 -6.92 -30.00
N LYS A 1093 23.65 -6.30 -29.14
CA LYS A 1093 23.18 -5.38 -28.10
C LYS A 1093 22.90 -4.01 -28.70
N ASN A 1094 21.74 -3.45 -28.40
CA ASN A 1094 21.28 -2.09 -28.76
C ASN A 1094 21.27 -1.78 -30.26
N CYS A 1095 20.15 -2.04 -30.93
CA CYS A 1095 19.91 -1.58 -32.31
C CYS A 1095 19.56 -0.08 -32.34
N GLY A 1096 20.58 0.78 -32.27
CA GLY A 1096 20.43 2.24 -32.26
C GLY A 1096 19.78 2.83 -33.52
N ASN A 1097 19.20 4.01 -33.36
CA ASN A 1097 18.57 4.78 -34.45
C ASN A 1097 19.61 5.64 -35.18
N TYR A 1098 19.35 5.92 -36.46
CA TYR A 1098 20.15 6.82 -37.32
C TYR A 1098 19.66 8.27 -37.23
N SER A 1099 18.35 8.44 -37.04
CA SER A 1099 17.70 9.73 -36.77
C SER A 1099 16.58 9.54 -35.75
N ALA A 1100 16.16 10.63 -35.13
CA ALA A 1100 14.95 10.69 -34.31
C ALA A 1100 14.17 11.98 -34.58
N TYR A 1101 12.85 11.86 -34.66
CA TYR A 1101 11.91 12.99 -34.84
C TYR A 1101 12.28 13.89 -36.04
N GLY A 1102 12.75 13.27 -37.13
CA GLY A 1102 13.19 13.96 -38.35
C GLY A 1102 14.53 14.70 -38.22
N LYS A 1103 15.38 14.35 -37.25
CA LYS A 1103 16.74 14.90 -37.08
C LYS A 1103 17.77 13.79 -36.92
N LYS A 1104 18.86 13.85 -37.68
CA LYS A 1104 19.98 12.90 -37.60
C LYS A 1104 20.62 12.95 -36.21
N LEU A 1105 20.94 11.77 -35.65
CA LEU A 1105 21.56 11.58 -34.34
C LEU A 1105 23.10 11.59 -34.39
#